data_AF-A0AAU1XPY8-F1
#
_entry.id   AF-A0AAU1XPY8-F1
#
_cell.length_a   1.000
_cell.length_b   1.000
_cell.length_c   1.000
_cell.angle_alpha   90.00
_cell.angle_beta   90.00
_cell.angle_gamma   90.00
#
_symmetry.space_group_name_H-M   'P 1'
#
loop_
_entity.id
_entity.type
_entity.pdbx_description
1 polymer ?
#
loop_
_entity_poly.entity_id
_entity_poly.type
_entity_poly.pdbx_seq_one_letter_code
_entity_poly.pdbx_strand_id
1 'polypeptide(L)'
;MNPLEEAAPSPVGPRALPPDAWNDTVRPFDREATLPSLLREAARRVPDRPALLAGTRTLTHAELDQRAERLANHLRTLGIGRGSHVGLLSTRSAEAVVSLLAVLKAGATYVPLDIRWPQSRIRSLLSGLGVSALLTSSDQLPTVGAIRWDVPTLRHVVVHDLTTEDTWADSFDEEAVGDLWNYVAELPDPLQAAGFNIGTSGDVYSADDVAAYRDHVVRLAREAMPTAGAVLEIGCGSGLITQALAPHAARYTAVDPAASAVAAVQERAARAGLPLAGATLFAHEATTALDRPVDLVVLASTVQFFPDMDYLVRVLSDVLPMLAEGGSVVLADLVDPELGRHTGLSVPRSFFAALGRAVPGAVVKVLGRDGAQWPADLAARYDVVITASARIPEDNGLRALRSWTVWHVDRRPTAPVRNEPAPQDIAYVIFTSGSTGAPKGVMVDHRAVANLIDWINRVHEVGEADRLLFVTSFCFDLSVYDMFGVLAAGGSVRVVPDGALTEPDALVDLLEQEPITIWDSAPAAMAHVMPFLECRDPQGRGDLRLVMLSGDWIPVTLPDEIRGEFPGAQVVALGGATECAVWSNRFAVGEVDPAWPSVPYGRPMQNARYYVLDAGMEPCPIGVPGDLYIAGTCVALGYAGAPRLTAARFLPDPFVPAGAPDGAEARMYRTGDRARWLPDGNLEFLGRLDDQVKVRGYRIELGEVQAALTRCPGVKSAVVLAPETAHGRELAAFYIPERTAADGAPAVTPDEVLTALGGLLPAYMLPSRLTGVPSFPVGPTGKIARDRLLADAGPGNTTGGSR
;
A
#
# COMPACT_ATOMS: atom_id res chain seq x y z
N MET A 1 49.03 -44.40 -7.13
CA MET A 1 49.70 -44.19 -5.83
C MET A 1 49.92 -42.70 -5.63
N ASN A 2 48.99 -42.04 -4.95
CA ASN A 2 49.26 -41.15 -3.81
C ASN A 2 47.91 -40.90 -3.11
N PRO A 3 47.63 -41.48 -1.93
CA PRO A 3 46.39 -41.24 -1.22
C PRO A 3 46.48 -39.90 -0.48
N LEU A 4 45.51 -39.02 -0.70
CA LEU A 4 45.27 -37.87 0.16
C LEU A 4 44.73 -38.39 1.48
N GLU A 5 45.58 -38.43 2.50
CA GLU A 5 45.16 -38.60 3.89
C GLU A 5 44.20 -37.46 4.24
N GLU A 6 42.95 -37.83 4.56
CA GLU A 6 42.06 -36.98 5.35
C GLU A 6 42.78 -36.64 6.65
N ALA A 7 43.21 -35.38 6.79
CA ALA A 7 43.67 -34.87 8.06
C ALA A 7 42.50 -34.96 9.06
N ALA A 8 42.60 -35.88 10.01
CA ALA A 8 41.67 -35.99 11.11
C ALA A 8 41.59 -34.63 11.84
N PRO A 9 40.38 -34.12 12.14
CA PRO A 9 40.25 -32.88 12.88
C PRO A 9 40.95 -33.03 14.24
N SER A 10 41.82 -32.07 14.54
CA SER A 10 42.52 -31.97 15.82
C SER A 10 41.52 -32.07 16.98
N PRO A 11 41.82 -32.76 18.10
CA PRO A 11 40.88 -32.90 19.21
C PRO A 11 40.64 -31.52 19.82
N VAL A 12 39.51 -30.92 19.45
CA VAL A 12 39.04 -29.67 20.03
C VAL A 12 38.79 -29.94 21.51
N GLY A 13 39.49 -29.19 22.38
CA GLY A 13 39.24 -29.20 23.82
C GLY A 13 37.77 -28.90 24.15
N PRO A 14 37.33 -29.03 25.42
CA PRO A 14 35.92 -28.93 25.78
C PRO A 14 35.29 -27.66 25.20
N ARG A 15 34.40 -27.86 24.23
CA ARG A 15 33.63 -26.84 23.53
C ARG A 15 32.80 -26.07 24.55
N ALA A 16 33.21 -24.86 24.90
CA ALA A 16 32.44 -23.99 25.76
C ALA A 16 31.15 -23.60 25.03
N LEU A 17 30.01 -24.00 25.61
CA LEU A 17 28.70 -23.44 25.26
C LEU A 17 28.73 -21.94 25.54
N PRO A 18 27.96 -21.11 24.81
CA PRO A 18 27.80 -19.71 25.17
C PRO A 18 27.37 -19.63 26.65
N PRO A 19 28.06 -18.85 27.49
CA PRO A 19 27.70 -18.77 28.90
C PRO A 19 26.28 -18.21 29.04
N ASP A 20 25.47 -18.79 29.93
CA ASP A 20 24.10 -18.34 30.24
C ASP A 20 24.02 -16.82 30.46
N ALA A 21 25.12 -16.20 30.90
CA ALA A 21 25.30 -14.77 31.09
C ALA A 21 25.02 -13.89 29.85
N TRP A 22 25.20 -14.37 28.60
CA TRP A 22 24.92 -13.54 27.41
C TRP A 22 23.43 -13.38 27.12
N ASN A 23 22.62 -14.32 27.62
CA ASN A 23 21.16 -14.27 27.59
C ASN A 23 20.57 -13.81 28.95
N ASP A 24 21.40 -13.36 29.89
CA ASP A 24 20.96 -12.71 31.14
C ASP A 24 20.53 -11.25 30.89
N THR A 25 19.47 -11.12 30.11
CA THR A 25 18.93 -9.85 29.64
C THR A 25 17.64 -9.47 30.36
N VAL A 26 17.19 -10.26 31.35
CA VAL A 26 15.97 -9.96 32.10
C VAL A 26 16.13 -8.62 32.82
N ARG A 27 15.30 -7.64 32.47
CA ARG A 27 15.28 -6.32 33.12
C ARG A 27 13.84 -5.93 33.41
N PRO A 28 13.56 -5.33 34.58
CA PRO A 28 12.22 -4.84 34.89
C PRO A 28 11.84 -3.70 33.93
N PHE A 29 10.60 -3.72 33.46
CA PHE A 29 9.94 -2.64 32.74
C PHE A 29 8.43 -2.72 33.05
N ASP A 30 7.67 -1.68 32.73
CA ASP A 30 6.21 -1.71 32.91
C ASP A 30 5.55 -2.64 31.89
N ARG A 31 5.18 -3.85 32.33
CA ARG A 31 4.50 -4.86 31.49
C ARG A 31 3.03 -4.54 31.25
N GLU A 32 2.46 -3.61 32.03
CA GLU A 32 1.09 -3.13 31.87
C GLU A 32 1.01 -1.89 30.97
N ALA A 33 2.16 -1.34 30.57
CA ALA A 33 2.21 -0.22 29.64
C ALA A 33 1.68 -0.58 28.25
N THR A 34 0.98 0.38 27.66
CA THR A 34 0.59 0.38 26.25
C THR A 34 1.11 1.65 25.59
N LEU A 35 1.24 1.63 24.27
CA LEU A 35 1.64 2.83 23.51
C LEU A 35 0.76 4.06 23.87
N PRO A 36 -0.59 3.96 23.93
CA PRO A 36 -1.42 5.06 24.40
C PRO A 36 -1.15 5.51 25.83
N SER A 37 -0.83 4.60 26.75
CA SER A 37 -0.55 4.98 28.15
C SER A 37 0.77 5.74 28.27
N LEU A 38 1.82 5.29 27.58
CA LEU A 38 3.13 5.95 27.54
C LEU A 38 3.03 7.37 26.97
N LEU A 39 2.29 7.55 25.87
CA LEU A 39 2.11 8.86 25.24
C LEU A 39 1.26 9.80 26.11
N ARG A 40 0.23 9.27 26.78
CA ARG A 40 -0.60 10.04 27.70
C ARG A 40 0.18 10.49 28.94
N GLU A 41 1.10 9.66 29.43
CA GLU A 41 2.01 10.03 30.52
C GLU A 41 2.96 11.15 30.08
N ALA A 42 3.57 11.05 28.90
CA ALA A 42 4.39 12.12 28.34
C ALA A 42 3.60 13.43 28.20
N ALA A 43 2.37 13.38 27.68
CA ALA A 43 1.51 14.56 27.54
C ALA A 43 1.10 15.21 28.87
N ARG A 44 1.07 14.44 29.97
CA ARG A 44 0.87 14.99 31.32
C ARG A 44 2.14 15.59 31.91
N ARG A 45 3.29 15.00 31.60
CA ARG A 45 4.61 15.43 32.12
C ARG A 45 5.10 16.69 31.42
N VAL A 46 4.93 16.80 30.10
CA VAL A 46 5.43 17.91 29.27
C VAL A 46 4.38 18.48 28.30
N PRO A 47 3.23 18.95 28.80
CA PRO A 47 2.07 19.29 27.96
C PRO A 47 2.37 20.33 26.87
N ASP A 48 3.15 21.36 27.19
CA ASP A 48 3.42 22.51 26.32
C ASP A 48 4.67 22.34 25.43
N ARG A 49 5.42 21.24 25.59
CA ARG A 49 6.60 20.99 24.75
C ARG A 49 6.17 20.59 23.34
N PRO A 50 6.90 21.00 22.29
CA PRO A 50 6.69 20.46 20.95
C PRO A 50 6.81 18.94 20.94
N ALA A 51 5.83 18.26 20.35
CA ALA A 51 5.83 16.82 20.14
C ALA A 51 6.06 16.48 18.67
N LEU A 52 5.31 17.13 17.77
CA LEU A 52 5.31 16.76 16.36
C LEU A 52 5.40 18.01 15.48
N LEU A 53 6.40 18.05 14.60
CA LEU A 53 6.64 19.13 13.67
C LEU A 53 6.51 18.61 12.24
N ALA A 54 5.61 19.17 11.44
CA ALA A 54 5.40 18.78 10.05
C ALA A 54 5.10 20.03 9.20
N GLY A 55 5.96 20.33 8.22
CA GLY A 55 5.89 21.59 7.48
C GLY A 55 5.96 22.79 8.43
N THR A 56 4.97 23.69 8.34
CA THR A 56 4.82 24.87 9.23
C THR A 56 4.03 24.58 10.51
N ARG A 57 3.42 23.39 10.63
CA ARG A 57 2.62 23.02 11.80
C ARG A 57 3.49 22.40 12.89
N THR A 58 3.23 22.81 14.13
CA THR A 58 3.80 22.21 15.33
C THR A 58 2.65 21.85 16.27
N LEU A 59 2.62 20.61 16.74
CA LEU A 59 1.71 20.15 17.80
C LEU A 59 2.52 19.96 19.07
N THR A 60 2.02 20.48 20.18
CA THR A 60 2.50 20.14 21.52
C THR A 60 2.09 18.73 21.93
N HIS A 61 2.69 18.17 22.98
CA HIS A 61 2.29 16.86 23.50
C HIS A 61 0.83 16.83 23.94
N ALA A 62 0.34 17.89 24.59
CA ALA A 62 -1.07 17.99 24.99
C ALA A 62 -2.01 18.05 23.78
N GLU A 63 -1.68 18.84 22.76
CA GLU A 63 -2.49 18.94 21.54
C GLU A 63 -2.51 17.64 20.75
N LEU A 64 -1.36 16.95 20.64
CA LEU A 64 -1.26 15.66 19.98
C LEU A 64 -2.14 14.61 20.68
N ASP A 65 -2.02 14.48 22.01
CA ASP A 65 -2.82 13.55 22.81
C ASP A 65 -4.32 13.86 22.67
N GLN A 66 -4.70 15.14 22.75
CA GLN A 66 -6.10 15.57 22.67
C GLN A 66 -6.70 15.31 21.28
N ARG A 67 -5.95 15.60 20.19
CA ARG A 67 -6.39 15.33 18.81
C ARG A 67 -6.55 13.83 18.57
N ALA A 68 -5.56 13.04 18.99
CA ALA A 68 -5.63 11.58 18.86
C ALA A 68 -6.78 11.00 19.70
N GLU A 69 -7.06 11.51 20.90
CA GLU A 69 -8.18 11.06 21.73
C GLU A 69 -9.55 11.46 21.13
N ARG A 70 -9.66 12.64 20.50
CA ARG A 70 -10.89 13.02 19.76
C ARG A 70 -11.17 12.05 18.62
N LEU A 71 -10.17 11.79 17.77
CA LEU A 71 -10.30 10.84 16.67
C LEU A 71 -10.54 9.41 17.17
N ALA A 72 -9.90 8.98 18.26
CA ALA A 72 -10.12 7.67 18.88
C ALA A 72 -11.57 7.50 19.35
N ASN A 73 -12.13 8.48 20.06
CA ASN A 73 -13.53 8.42 20.48
C ASN A 73 -14.46 8.35 19.28
N HIS A 74 -14.14 9.07 18.21
CA HIS A 74 -14.89 8.98 16.97
C HIS A 74 -14.83 7.56 16.37
N LEU A 75 -13.65 6.96 16.22
CA LEU A 75 -13.51 5.57 15.77
C LEU A 75 -14.37 4.61 16.62
N ARG A 76 -14.40 4.79 17.94
CA ARG A 76 -15.26 3.99 18.84
C ARG A 76 -16.76 4.15 18.52
N THR A 77 -17.22 5.33 18.10
CA THR A 77 -18.62 5.52 17.65
C THR A 77 -18.96 4.75 16.37
N LEU A 78 -17.95 4.43 15.54
CA LEU A 78 -18.09 3.56 14.37
C LEU A 78 -18.02 2.06 14.73
N GLY A 79 -17.95 1.72 16.03
CA GLY A 79 -17.78 0.35 16.51
C GLY A 79 -16.36 -0.18 16.39
N ILE A 80 -15.37 0.68 16.13
CA ILE A 80 -13.95 0.30 16.10
C ILE A 80 -13.41 0.21 17.52
N GLY A 81 -12.73 -0.90 17.84
CA GLY A 81 -12.08 -1.09 19.12
C GLY A 81 -11.21 -2.33 19.15
N ARG A 82 -11.12 -2.98 20.31
CA ARG A 82 -10.33 -4.21 20.50
C ARG A 82 -10.68 -5.28 19.47
N GLY A 83 -9.66 -5.76 18.77
CA GLY A 83 -9.77 -6.77 17.70
C GLY A 83 -10.13 -6.20 16.32
N SER A 84 -10.41 -4.90 16.20
CA SER A 84 -10.57 -4.25 14.88
C SER A 84 -9.22 -3.96 14.24
N HIS A 85 -9.12 -4.15 12.93
CA HIS A 85 -8.00 -3.68 12.11
C HIS A 85 -8.41 -2.40 11.38
N VAL A 86 -7.57 -1.36 11.47
CA VAL A 86 -7.79 -0.08 10.81
C VAL A 86 -6.61 0.20 9.89
N GLY A 87 -6.88 0.36 8.59
CA GLY A 87 -5.87 0.75 7.62
C GLY A 87 -5.52 2.22 7.74
N LEU A 88 -4.26 2.57 7.46
CA LEU A 88 -3.85 3.94 7.16
C LEU A 88 -3.29 3.98 5.74
N LEU A 89 -3.92 4.74 4.85
CA LEU A 89 -3.46 5.00 3.49
C LEU A 89 -3.36 6.51 3.29
N SER A 90 -2.17 7.06 3.53
CA SER A 90 -1.93 8.51 3.56
C SER A 90 -0.47 8.81 3.23
N THR A 91 -0.21 10.03 2.74
CA THR A 91 1.12 10.63 2.74
C THR A 91 1.61 10.96 4.16
N ARG A 92 2.91 11.25 4.29
CA ARG A 92 3.52 11.68 5.56
C ARG A 92 3.03 13.05 5.99
N SER A 93 2.37 13.10 7.14
CA SER A 93 1.89 14.33 7.77
C SER A 93 1.80 14.18 9.29
N ALA A 94 1.55 15.31 9.98
CA ALA A 94 1.25 15.25 11.41
C ALA A 94 -0.06 14.48 11.67
N GLU A 95 -1.04 14.66 10.81
CA GLU A 95 -2.35 14.04 10.86
C GLU A 95 -2.30 12.51 10.65
N ALA A 96 -1.34 12.02 9.86
CA ALA A 96 -1.06 10.58 9.74
C ALA A 96 -0.59 9.97 11.09
N VAL A 97 0.32 10.65 11.80
CA VAL A 97 0.78 10.19 13.14
C VAL A 97 -0.35 10.28 14.17
N VAL A 98 -1.14 11.35 14.16
CA VAL A 98 -2.36 11.49 14.98
C VAL A 98 -3.32 10.33 14.72
N SER A 99 -3.50 9.95 13.45
CA SER A 99 -4.37 8.85 13.04
C SER A 99 -3.92 7.50 13.60
N LEU A 100 -2.63 7.18 13.52
CA LEU A 100 -2.07 5.96 14.11
C LEU A 100 -2.27 5.93 15.63
N LEU A 101 -1.98 7.03 16.32
CA LEU A 101 -2.22 7.15 17.76
C LEU A 101 -3.70 7.00 18.12
N ALA A 102 -4.60 7.53 17.29
CA ALA A 102 -6.04 7.43 17.50
C ALA A 102 -6.54 5.98 17.37
N VAL A 103 -6.02 5.21 16.41
CA VAL A 103 -6.32 3.77 16.27
C VAL A 103 -5.90 3.01 17.52
N LEU A 104 -4.66 3.23 17.97
CA LEU A 104 -4.14 2.60 19.19
C LEU A 104 -4.97 3.00 20.42
N LYS A 105 -5.30 4.28 20.56
CA LYS A 105 -6.15 4.79 21.65
C LYS A 105 -7.55 4.17 21.60
N ALA A 106 -8.13 3.98 20.42
CA ALA A 106 -9.42 3.30 20.26
C ALA A 106 -9.38 1.83 20.72
N GLY A 107 -8.18 1.27 20.95
CA GLY A 107 -7.94 -0.12 21.29
C GLY A 107 -7.81 -1.02 20.06
N ALA A 108 -7.73 -0.44 18.87
CA ALA A 108 -7.65 -1.16 17.60
C ALA A 108 -6.20 -1.30 17.11
N THR A 109 -6.01 -2.16 16.13
CA THR A 109 -4.72 -2.43 15.48
C THR A 109 -4.57 -1.57 14.24
N TYR A 110 -3.47 -0.82 14.13
CA TYR A 110 -3.19 -0.08 12.90
C TYR A 110 -2.47 -0.95 11.86
N VAL A 111 -2.79 -0.69 10.60
CA VAL A 111 -2.23 -1.38 9.43
C VAL A 111 -1.74 -0.30 8.46
N PRO A 112 -0.43 0.01 8.43
CA PRO A 112 0.10 1.02 7.52
C PRO A 112 0.14 0.48 6.09
N LEU A 113 -0.28 1.30 5.13
CA LEU A 113 -0.33 0.99 3.70
C LEU A 113 0.37 2.09 2.92
N ASP A 114 1.17 1.70 1.94
CA ASP A 114 1.90 2.65 1.10
C ASP A 114 1.03 3.04 -0.10
N ILE A 115 0.84 4.34 -0.31
CA ILE A 115 0.08 4.89 -1.44
C ILE A 115 0.69 4.52 -2.80
N ARG A 116 1.98 4.16 -2.84
CA ARG A 116 2.71 3.76 -4.05
C ARG A 116 2.53 2.28 -4.37
N TRP A 117 1.90 1.50 -3.50
CA TRP A 117 1.62 0.09 -3.80
C TRP A 117 0.50 -0.03 -4.83
N PRO A 118 0.51 -1.09 -5.66
CA PRO A 118 -0.59 -1.33 -6.58
C PRO A 118 -1.91 -1.51 -5.83
N GLN A 119 -2.99 -0.95 -6.38
CA GLN A 119 -4.32 -1.01 -5.77
C GLN A 119 -4.79 -2.45 -5.54
N SER A 120 -4.46 -3.38 -6.45
CA SER A 120 -4.71 -4.83 -6.32
C SER A 120 -4.08 -5.42 -5.05
N ARG A 121 -2.85 -5.00 -4.72
CA ARG A 121 -2.13 -5.40 -3.51
C ARG A 121 -2.85 -4.84 -2.27
N ILE A 122 -3.16 -3.54 -2.26
CA ILE A 122 -3.87 -2.90 -1.15
C ILE A 122 -5.21 -3.60 -0.88
N ARG A 123 -6.01 -3.86 -1.92
CA ARG A 123 -7.30 -4.60 -1.84
C ARG A 123 -7.11 -5.97 -1.17
N SER A 124 -6.12 -6.73 -1.60
CA SER A 124 -5.81 -8.07 -1.06
C SER A 124 -5.44 -8.02 0.43
N LEU A 125 -4.60 -7.06 0.84
CA LEU A 125 -4.19 -6.89 2.24
C LEU A 125 -5.37 -6.48 3.13
N LEU A 126 -6.15 -5.49 2.70
CA LEU A 126 -7.34 -5.03 3.42
C LEU A 126 -8.35 -6.16 3.61
N SER A 127 -8.63 -6.92 2.54
CA SER A 127 -9.57 -8.03 2.56
C SER A 127 -9.07 -9.19 3.44
N GLY A 128 -7.79 -9.54 3.34
CA GLY A 128 -7.18 -10.63 4.10
C GLY A 128 -7.19 -10.40 5.61
N LEU A 129 -7.13 -9.13 6.05
CA LEU A 129 -7.21 -8.74 7.46
C LEU A 129 -8.63 -8.43 7.93
N GLY A 130 -9.60 -8.38 7.02
CA GLY A 130 -10.96 -7.94 7.32
C GLY A 130 -11.00 -6.51 7.88
N VAL A 131 -10.20 -5.61 7.31
CA VAL A 131 -10.13 -4.20 7.73
C VAL A 131 -11.52 -3.58 7.61
N SER A 132 -11.98 -2.96 8.71
CA SER A 132 -13.32 -2.39 8.82
C SER A 132 -13.36 -0.87 8.63
N ALA A 133 -12.23 -0.19 8.84
CA ALA A 133 -12.07 1.24 8.64
C ALA A 133 -10.73 1.57 7.98
N LEU A 134 -10.71 2.61 7.15
CA LEU A 134 -9.51 3.14 6.50
C LEU A 134 -9.39 4.64 6.82
N LEU A 135 -8.28 5.03 7.44
CA LEU A 135 -7.90 6.42 7.65
C LEU A 135 -7.09 6.89 6.44
N THR A 136 -7.42 8.05 5.89
CA THR A 136 -6.82 8.55 4.65
C THR A 136 -6.76 10.07 4.61
N SER A 137 -5.96 10.62 3.70
CA SER A 137 -5.94 12.04 3.37
C SER A 137 -6.82 12.33 2.15
N SER A 138 -7.26 13.58 2.03
CA SER A 138 -8.22 14.04 1.02
C SER A 138 -7.73 13.79 -0.41
N ASP A 139 -6.43 13.97 -0.65
CA ASP A 139 -5.75 13.70 -1.93
C ASP A 139 -5.76 12.22 -2.32
N GLN A 140 -5.99 11.30 -1.37
CA GLN A 140 -6.03 9.86 -1.60
C GLN A 140 -7.45 9.32 -1.80
N LEU A 141 -8.49 10.15 -1.69
CA LEU A 141 -9.89 9.76 -1.92
C LEU A 141 -10.13 9.09 -3.28
N PRO A 142 -9.55 9.53 -4.41
CA PRO A 142 -9.70 8.84 -5.69
C PRO A 142 -9.20 7.38 -5.63
N THR A 143 -8.04 7.15 -5.00
CA THR A 143 -7.47 5.80 -4.82
C THR A 143 -8.35 4.97 -3.89
N VAL A 144 -8.85 5.54 -2.79
CA VAL A 144 -9.77 4.85 -1.88
C VAL A 144 -11.08 4.49 -2.58
N GLY A 145 -11.61 5.38 -3.41
CA GLY A 145 -12.82 5.19 -4.19
C GLY A 145 -12.70 4.01 -5.16
N ALA A 146 -11.51 3.81 -5.75
CA ALA A 146 -11.24 2.68 -6.63
C ALA A 146 -11.17 1.34 -5.88
N ILE A 147 -10.60 1.31 -4.67
CA ILE A 147 -10.39 0.06 -3.91
C ILE A 147 -11.58 -0.36 -3.05
N ARG A 148 -12.38 0.59 -2.53
CA ARG A 148 -13.36 0.30 -1.47
C ARG A 148 -14.41 -0.71 -1.89
N TRP A 149 -14.81 -0.70 -3.16
CA TRP A 149 -15.89 -1.53 -3.69
C TRP A 149 -15.52 -3.02 -3.70
N ASP A 150 -14.22 -3.32 -3.79
CA ASP A 150 -13.69 -4.67 -3.81
C ASP A 150 -13.31 -5.20 -2.42
N VAL A 151 -13.47 -4.40 -1.37
CA VAL A 151 -13.18 -4.78 0.01
C VAL A 151 -14.48 -4.71 0.81
N PRO A 152 -15.32 -5.77 0.81
CA PRO A 152 -16.63 -5.73 1.46
C PRO A 152 -16.58 -5.50 2.97
N THR A 153 -15.44 -5.77 3.60
CA THR A 153 -15.23 -5.53 5.03
C THR A 153 -15.03 -4.05 5.34
N LEU A 154 -14.56 -3.25 4.38
CA LEU A 154 -14.29 -1.83 4.58
C LEU A 154 -15.60 -1.04 4.61
N ARG A 155 -16.05 -0.70 5.82
CA ARG A 155 -17.32 0.00 6.06
C ARG A 155 -17.15 1.50 6.24
N HIS A 156 -15.98 1.92 6.71
CA HIS A 156 -15.72 3.30 7.07
C HIS A 156 -14.46 3.80 6.38
N VAL A 157 -14.55 4.98 5.78
CA VAL A 157 -13.39 5.75 5.37
C VAL A 157 -13.42 7.06 6.14
N VAL A 158 -12.32 7.39 6.80
CA VAL A 158 -12.17 8.58 7.65
C VAL A 158 -11.05 9.44 7.08
N VAL A 159 -11.39 10.66 6.66
CA VAL A 159 -10.44 11.62 6.10
C VAL A 159 -9.87 12.49 7.23
N HIS A 160 -8.53 12.59 7.36
CA HIS A 160 -7.89 13.16 8.56
C HIS A 160 -7.28 14.57 8.38
N ASP A 161 -7.16 15.07 7.15
CA ASP A 161 -6.44 16.31 6.80
C ASP A 161 -7.33 17.52 6.50
N LEU A 162 -8.67 17.36 6.43
CA LEU A 162 -9.60 18.44 6.12
C LEU A 162 -9.77 19.41 7.30
N THR A 163 -9.43 20.69 7.08
CA THR A 163 -9.70 21.76 8.05
C THR A 163 -11.17 22.14 8.04
N THR A 164 -11.64 22.87 9.06
CA THR A 164 -13.07 23.24 9.21
C THR A 164 -13.65 24.09 8.07
N GLU A 165 -12.81 24.59 7.15
CA GLU A 165 -13.20 25.33 5.95
C GLU A 165 -13.30 24.43 4.71
N ASP A 166 -12.59 23.30 4.68
CA ASP A 166 -12.72 22.30 3.62
C ASP A 166 -13.89 21.38 3.92
N THR A 167 -15.06 21.97 4.09
CA THR A 167 -16.28 21.19 3.98
C THR A 167 -16.27 20.57 2.59
N TRP A 168 -16.10 19.25 2.51
CA TRP A 168 -16.79 18.43 1.51
C TRP A 168 -18.32 18.54 1.72
N ALA A 169 -18.82 19.76 1.96
CA ALA A 169 -20.18 20.14 1.69
C ALA A 169 -20.17 20.37 0.19
N ASP A 170 -20.59 19.35 -0.54
CA ASP A 170 -21.03 19.52 -1.92
C ASP A 170 -20.04 20.31 -2.80
N SER A 171 -18.72 20.12 -2.63
CA SER A 171 -17.71 20.67 -3.55
C SER A 171 -17.69 19.89 -4.86
N PHE A 172 -18.89 19.55 -5.34
CA PHE A 172 -19.16 19.28 -6.72
C PHE A 172 -19.08 20.65 -7.40
N ASP A 173 -17.98 20.88 -8.10
CA ASP A 173 -17.82 22.08 -8.92
C ASP A 173 -18.79 21.96 -10.11
N GLU A 174 -20.03 22.39 -9.90
CA GLU A 174 -21.08 22.42 -10.92
C GLU A 174 -20.63 23.20 -12.16
N GLU A 175 -19.79 24.21 -11.96
CA GLU A 175 -19.22 25.05 -13.01
C GLU A 175 -18.17 24.27 -13.82
N ALA A 176 -17.21 23.59 -13.19
CA ALA A 176 -16.24 22.76 -13.90
C ALA A 176 -16.86 21.56 -14.63
N VAL A 177 -17.93 20.97 -14.07
CA VAL A 177 -18.69 19.93 -14.78
C VAL A 177 -19.45 20.56 -15.96
N GLY A 178 -20.08 21.72 -15.77
CA GLY A 178 -20.69 22.50 -16.84
C GLY A 178 -19.70 22.80 -17.97
N ASP A 179 -18.50 23.25 -17.64
CA ASP A 179 -17.42 23.58 -18.59
C ASP A 179 -16.91 22.35 -19.35
N LEU A 180 -16.78 21.20 -18.69
CA LEU A 180 -16.44 19.94 -19.36
C LEU A 180 -17.51 19.55 -20.40
N TRP A 181 -18.79 19.64 -20.03
CA TRP A 181 -19.89 19.35 -20.94
C TRP A 181 -20.00 20.39 -22.07
N ASN A 182 -19.72 21.67 -21.79
CA ASN A 182 -19.63 22.73 -22.80
C ASN A 182 -18.49 22.47 -23.78
N TYR A 183 -17.31 22.11 -23.29
CA TYR A 183 -16.16 21.74 -24.13
C TYR A 183 -16.50 20.58 -25.07
N VAL A 184 -17.12 19.51 -24.55
CA VAL A 184 -17.60 18.38 -25.34
C VAL A 184 -18.63 18.83 -26.39
N ALA A 185 -19.53 19.75 -26.03
CA ALA A 185 -20.57 20.24 -26.92
C ALA A 185 -20.07 21.18 -28.05
N GLU A 186 -18.93 21.85 -27.85
CA GLU A 186 -18.31 22.81 -28.77
C GLU A 186 -17.32 22.19 -29.77
N LEU A 187 -16.99 20.90 -29.65
CA LEU A 187 -16.06 20.22 -30.55
C LEU A 187 -16.61 20.14 -32.01
N PRO A 188 -15.80 20.50 -33.03
CA PRO A 188 -16.26 20.70 -34.42
C PRO A 188 -16.58 19.40 -35.19
N ASP A 189 -16.05 18.26 -34.76
CA ASP A 189 -16.37 16.95 -35.33
C ASP A 189 -17.21 16.13 -34.32
N PRO A 190 -18.47 15.79 -34.62
CA PRO A 190 -19.30 14.99 -33.73
C PRO A 190 -18.68 13.65 -33.34
N LEU A 191 -17.88 13.01 -34.22
CA LEU A 191 -17.20 11.76 -33.90
C LEU A 191 -15.99 11.96 -32.97
N GLN A 192 -15.34 13.11 -33.02
CA GLN A 192 -14.32 13.50 -32.02
C GLN A 192 -14.93 13.96 -30.70
N ALA A 193 -16.08 14.65 -30.76
CA ALA A 193 -16.82 15.16 -29.60
C ALA A 193 -17.29 14.05 -28.65
N ALA A 194 -17.61 12.87 -29.18
CA ALA A 194 -18.01 11.72 -28.36
C ALA A 194 -16.84 11.08 -27.58
N GLY A 195 -15.59 11.50 -27.82
CA GLY A 195 -14.38 10.91 -27.22
C GLY A 195 -14.22 9.40 -27.46
N PHE A 196 -15.04 8.82 -28.34
CA PHE A 196 -15.06 7.40 -28.66
C PHE A 196 -13.89 7.04 -29.58
N ASN A 197 -13.36 7.97 -30.36
CA ASN A 197 -12.38 7.69 -31.41
C ASN A 197 -10.94 7.48 -30.93
N ILE A 198 -10.67 7.19 -29.64
CA ILE A 198 -9.31 6.96 -29.15
C ILE A 198 -9.31 5.76 -28.21
N GLY A 199 -8.69 4.66 -28.64
CA GLY A 199 -8.41 3.48 -27.84
C GLY A 199 -7.44 3.76 -26.71
N THR A 200 -7.29 2.82 -25.78
CA THR A 200 -6.43 3.01 -24.59
C THR A 200 -4.95 3.25 -24.91
N SER A 201 -4.52 2.88 -26.12
CA SER A 201 -3.19 3.10 -26.69
C SER A 201 -3.03 4.42 -27.47
N GLY A 202 -4.11 5.20 -27.65
CA GLY A 202 -4.10 6.41 -28.48
C GLY A 202 -4.53 6.18 -29.93
N ASP A 203 -4.90 4.96 -30.30
CA ASP A 203 -5.29 4.60 -31.67
C ASP A 203 -6.72 5.01 -32.01
N VAL A 204 -6.98 5.41 -33.24
CA VAL A 204 -8.33 5.82 -33.67
C VAL A 204 -9.14 4.62 -34.15
N TYR A 205 -10.31 4.38 -33.54
CA TYR A 205 -11.23 3.31 -34.00
C TYR A 205 -11.71 3.58 -35.43
N SER A 206 -11.87 2.49 -36.19
CA SER A 206 -12.38 2.58 -37.56
C SER A 206 -13.87 2.91 -37.60
N ALA A 207 -14.38 3.34 -38.75
CA ALA A 207 -15.82 3.56 -38.93
C ALA A 207 -16.65 2.29 -38.70
N ASP A 208 -16.08 1.11 -39.01
CA ASP A 208 -16.72 -0.19 -38.79
C ASP A 208 -16.80 -0.52 -37.29
N ASP A 209 -15.75 -0.21 -36.52
CA ASP A 209 -15.74 -0.38 -35.06
C ASP A 209 -16.79 0.52 -34.38
N VAL A 210 -16.90 1.78 -34.84
CA VAL A 210 -17.91 2.74 -34.36
C VAL A 210 -19.32 2.26 -34.70
N ALA A 211 -19.53 1.73 -35.91
CA ALA A 211 -20.83 1.19 -36.33
C ALA A 211 -21.21 -0.06 -35.52
N ALA A 212 -20.26 -0.99 -35.32
CA ALA A 212 -20.46 -2.16 -34.49
C ALA A 212 -20.81 -1.77 -33.05
N TYR A 213 -20.11 -0.79 -32.47
CA TYR A 213 -20.40 -0.25 -31.14
C TYR A 213 -21.82 0.29 -31.02
N ARG A 214 -22.20 1.19 -31.93
CA ARG A 214 -23.57 1.72 -32.00
C ARG A 214 -24.60 0.59 -32.05
N ASP A 215 -24.42 -0.37 -32.94
CA ASP A 215 -25.37 -1.46 -33.15
C ASP A 215 -25.48 -2.38 -31.91
N HIS A 216 -24.37 -2.59 -31.20
CA HIS A 216 -24.33 -3.30 -29.92
C HIS A 216 -25.12 -2.57 -28.83
N VAL A 217 -24.90 -1.26 -28.65
CA VAL A 217 -25.63 -0.46 -27.66
C VAL A 217 -27.13 -0.42 -27.97
N VAL A 218 -27.49 -0.22 -29.24
CA VAL A 218 -28.90 -0.23 -29.68
C VAL A 218 -29.54 -1.59 -29.42
N ARG A 219 -28.81 -2.69 -29.68
CA ARG A 219 -29.30 -4.04 -29.38
C ARG A 219 -29.52 -4.23 -27.88
N LEU A 220 -28.56 -3.85 -27.03
CA LEU A 220 -28.71 -3.90 -25.57
C LEU A 220 -29.91 -3.08 -25.09
N ALA A 221 -30.07 -1.85 -25.59
CA ALA A 221 -31.19 -0.97 -25.28
C ALA A 221 -32.55 -1.60 -25.66
N ARG A 222 -32.64 -2.21 -26.85
CA ARG A 222 -33.87 -2.89 -27.30
C ARG A 222 -34.18 -4.17 -26.54
N GLU A 223 -33.16 -4.91 -26.11
CA GLU A 223 -33.33 -6.07 -25.22
C GLU A 223 -33.82 -5.64 -23.82
N ALA A 224 -33.35 -4.50 -23.32
CA ALA A 224 -33.75 -3.92 -22.05
C ALA A 224 -35.12 -3.22 -22.09
N MET A 225 -35.60 -2.82 -23.28
CA MET A 225 -36.88 -2.18 -23.54
C MET A 225 -37.62 -2.88 -24.71
N PRO A 226 -38.30 -4.01 -24.45
CA PRO A 226 -38.86 -4.85 -25.52
C PRO A 226 -40.07 -4.22 -26.24
N THR A 227 -40.77 -3.28 -25.60
CA THR A 227 -41.88 -2.52 -26.18
C THR A 227 -41.49 -1.05 -26.31
N ALA A 228 -41.94 -0.37 -27.37
CA ALA A 228 -41.65 1.04 -27.57
C ALA A 228 -42.19 1.88 -26.38
N GLY A 229 -41.28 2.46 -25.59
CA GLY A 229 -41.57 3.23 -24.39
C GLY A 229 -40.91 4.61 -24.38
N ALA A 230 -40.89 5.25 -23.22
CA ALA A 230 -40.17 6.49 -22.96
C ALA A 230 -38.69 6.23 -22.67
N VAL A 231 -37.81 6.77 -23.51
CA VAL A 231 -36.35 6.65 -23.39
C VAL A 231 -35.73 7.97 -22.95
N LEU A 232 -34.82 7.91 -21.99
CA LEU A 232 -33.92 8.99 -21.60
C LEU A 232 -32.47 8.60 -21.92
N GLU A 233 -31.78 9.37 -22.75
CA GLU A 233 -30.35 9.22 -23.00
C GLU A 233 -29.58 10.38 -22.32
N ILE A 234 -28.62 10.04 -21.47
CA ILE A 234 -27.78 11.01 -20.75
C ILE A 234 -26.38 11.06 -21.36
N GLY A 235 -25.91 12.27 -21.68
CA GLY A 235 -24.61 12.46 -22.33
C GLY A 235 -24.60 11.97 -23.77
N CYS A 236 -25.58 12.38 -24.58
CA CYS A 236 -25.74 11.87 -25.94
C CYS A 236 -24.68 12.39 -26.92
N GLY A 237 -24.01 13.50 -26.61
CA GLY A 237 -22.87 14.03 -27.36
C GLY A 237 -23.18 14.17 -28.86
N SER A 238 -22.55 13.33 -29.68
CA SER A 238 -22.73 13.31 -31.15
C SER A 238 -24.12 12.89 -31.63
N GLY A 239 -24.95 12.33 -30.74
CA GLY A 239 -26.24 11.75 -31.07
C GLY A 239 -26.13 10.42 -31.83
N LEU A 240 -24.98 9.75 -31.82
CA LEU A 240 -24.76 8.47 -32.50
C LEU A 240 -25.80 7.42 -32.08
N ILE A 241 -26.04 7.28 -30.78
CA ILE A 241 -27.03 6.35 -30.23
C ILE A 241 -28.43 6.92 -30.39
N THR A 242 -28.63 8.21 -30.08
CA THR A 242 -29.90 8.93 -30.28
C THR A 242 -30.51 8.64 -31.66
N GLN A 243 -29.74 8.82 -32.73
CA GLN A 243 -30.22 8.71 -34.10
C GLN A 243 -30.61 7.26 -34.48
N ALA A 244 -30.01 6.26 -33.84
CA ALA A 244 -30.28 4.85 -34.12
C ALA A 244 -31.38 4.27 -33.22
N LEU A 245 -31.51 4.75 -31.98
CA LEU A 245 -32.46 4.23 -31.01
C LEU A 245 -33.82 4.96 -31.05
N ALA A 246 -33.85 6.25 -31.36
CA ALA A 246 -35.09 7.05 -31.36
C ALA A 246 -36.24 6.47 -32.20
N PRO A 247 -36.02 5.86 -33.39
CA PRO A 247 -37.10 5.22 -34.16
C PRO A 247 -37.78 4.03 -33.46
N HIS A 248 -37.19 3.52 -32.38
CA HIS A 248 -37.71 2.39 -31.59
C HIS A 248 -38.39 2.82 -30.29
N ALA A 249 -38.45 4.12 -30.00
CA ALA A 249 -39.06 4.67 -28.80
C ALA A 249 -40.43 5.31 -29.11
N ALA A 250 -41.35 5.25 -28.14
CA ALA A 250 -42.60 6.01 -28.21
C ALA A 250 -42.36 7.49 -27.90
N ARG A 251 -41.40 7.77 -27.02
CA ARG A 251 -40.91 9.11 -26.68
C ARG A 251 -39.41 9.03 -26.40
N TYR A 252 -38.65 9.98 -26.92
CA TYR A 252 -37.20 10.03 -26.73
C TYR A 252 -36.77 11.39 -26.19
N THR A 253 -36.02 11.38 -25.10
CA THR A 253 -35.37 12.56 -24.54
C THR A 253 -33.87 12.30 -24.54
N ALA A 254 -33.11 13.18 -25.19
CA ALA A 254 -31.65 13.15 -25.16
C ALA A 254 -31.14 14.43 -24.50
N VAL A 255 -30.17 14.31 -23.60
CA VAL A 255 -29.59 15.45 -22.89
C VAL A 255 -28.08 15.53 -23.14
N ASP A 256 -27.54 16.75 -23.04
CA ASP A 256 -26.16 17.10 -23.39
C ASP A 256 -25.74 16.80 -24.86
N PRO A 257 -26.55 17.19 -25.87
CA PRO A 257 -26.14 17.04 -27.26
C PRO A 257 -25.09 18.08 -27.66
N ALA A 258 -24.10 17.66 -28.47
CA ALA A 258 -23.21 18.58 -29.16
C ALA A 258 -24.00 19.45 -30.16
N ALA A 259 -23.54 20.67 -30.40
CA ALA A 259 -24.24 21.62 -31.28
C ALA A 259 -24.51 21.04 -32.69
N SER A 260 -23.56 20.25 -33.19
CA SER A 260 -23.66 19.53 -34.47
C SER A 260 -24.74 18.42 -34.44
N ALA A 261 -24.90 17.73 -33.31
CA ALA A 261 -25.92 16.71 -33.11
C ALA A 261 -27.33 17.32 -33.07
N VAL A 262 -27.50 18.46 -32.40
CA VAL A 262 -28.78 19.21 -32.38
C VAL A 262 -29.23 19.55 -33.79
N ALA A 263 -28.33 20.12 -34.62
CA ALA A 263 -28.64 20.49 -35.99
C ALA A 263 -29.05 19.26 -36.84
N ALA A 264 -28.31 18.15 -36.72
CA ALA A 264 -28.60 16.91 -37.45
C ALA A 264 -29.95 16.28 -37.05
N VAL A 265 -30.26 16.28 -35.76
CA VAL A 265 -31.53 15.76 -35.22
C VAL A 265 -32.70 16.63 -35.68
N GLN A 266 -32.57 17.96 -35.62
CA GLN A 266 -33.60 18.89 -36.09
C GLN A 266 -33.89 18.69 -37.59
N GLU A 267 -32.85 18.55 -38.41
CA GLU A 267 -33.01 18.34 -39.85
C GLU A 267 -33.70 17.01 -40.15
N ARG A 268 -33.30 15.92 -39.49
CA ARG A 268 -33.93 14.59 -39.66
C ARG A 268 -35.37 14.57 -39.17
N ALA A 269 -35.66 15.17 -38.01
CA ALA A 269 -37.01 15.27 -37.47
C ALA A 269 -37.92 16.05 -38.44
N ALA A 270 -37.43 17.15 -39.01
CA ALA A 270 -38.16 17.91 -40.02
C ALA A 270 -38.44 17.07 -41.29
N ARG A 271 -37.45 16.32 -41.79
CA ARG A 271 -37.65 15.41 -42.94
C ARG A 271 -38.63 14.27 -42.64
N ALA A 272 -38.68 13.80 -41.40
CA ALA A 272 -39.54 12.69 -40.97
C ALA A 272 -40.94 13.15 -40.50
N GLY A 273 -41.20 14.47 -40.43
CA GLY A 273 -42.47 15.01 -39.93
C GLY A 273 -42.71 14.76 -38.43
N LEU A 274 -41.64 14.59 -37.64
CA LEU A 274 -41.73 14.30 -36.21
C LEU A 274 -41.81 15.60 -35.40
N PRO A 275 -42.75 15.73 -34.44
CA PRO A 275 -42.83 16.90 -33.58
C PRO A 275 -41.64 16.93 -32.60
N LEU A 276 -40.89 18.04 -32.59
CA LEU A 276 -39.78 18.27 -31.67
C LEU A 276 -40.20 19.35 -30.65
N ALA A 277 -40.41 18.96 -29.40
CA ALA A 277 -40.60 19.89 -28.29
C ALA A 277 -39.21 20.35 -27.83
N GLY A 278 -38.74 21.49 -28.32
CA GLY A 278 -37.36 21.92 -28.12
C GLY A 278 -37.07 22.46 -26.72
N ALA A 279 -36.04 21.91 -26.08
CA ALA A 279 -35.19 22.60 -25.10
C ALA A 279 -33.80 21.92 -25.07
N THR A 280 -32.72 22.70 -25.01
CA THR A 280 -31.39 22.20 -24.60
C THR A 280 -31.36 22.30 -23.08
N LEU A 281 -31.31 21.17 -22.39
CA LEU A 281 -31.21 21.08 -20.94
C LEU A 281 -29.92 20.33 -20.59
N PHE A 282 -29.20 20.80 -19.58
CA PHE A 282 -28.04 20.09 -19.07
C PHE A 282 -28.45 18.84 -18.27
N ALA A 283 -27.58 17.82 -18.21
CA ALA A 283 -27.81 16.55 -17.51
C ALA A 283 -28.36 16.73 -16.08
N HIS A 284 -27.84 17.73 -15.36
CA HIS A 284 -28.22 18.01 -13.98
C HIS A 284 -29.60 18.69 -13.85
N GLU A 285 -30.05 19.43 -14.86
CA GLU A 285 -31.39 20.08 -14.92
C GLU A 285 -32.47 19.09 -15.40
N ALA A 286 -32.08 18.12 -16.23
CA ALA A 286 -33.00 17.18 -16.85
C ALA A 286 -33.67 16.20 -15.88
N THR A 287 -32.99 15.79 -14.81
CA THR A 287 -33.55 14.85 -13.81
C THR A 287 -34.78 15.41 -13.08
N THR A 288 -34.91 16.75 -13.04
CA THR A 288 -36.03 17.48 -12.44
C THR A 288 -37.12 17.90 -13.42
N ALA A 289 -36.82 18.00 -14.73
CA ALA A 289 -37.70 18.60 -15.73
C ALA A 289 -38.50 17.59 -16.59
N LEU A 290 -38.25 16.28 -16.42
CA LEU A 290 -38.81 15.24 -17.30
C LEU A 290 -40.07 14.57 -16.72
N ASP A 291 -41.02 14.28 -17.62
CA ASP A 291 -42.22 13.48 -17.33
C ASP A 291 -41.85 12.06 -16.90
N ARG A 292 -42.19 11.70 -15.66
CA ARG A 292 -42.05 10.35 -15.10
C ARG A 292 -43.33 9.53 -15.33
N PRO A 293 -43.25 8.20 -15.48
CA PRO A 293 -42.06 7.35 -15.45
C PRO A 293 -41.35 7.22 -16.81
N VAL A 294 -40.11 6.74 -16.80
CA VAL A 294 -39.34 6.34 -18.01
C VAL A 294 -39.17 4.82 -18.06
N ASP A 295 -39.18 4.25 -19.27
CA ASP A 295 -39.04 2.80 -19.48
C ASP A 295 -37.57 2.39 -19.65
N LEU A 296 -36.75 3.28 -20.20
CA LEU A 296 -35.33 3.04 -20.44
C LEU A 296 -34.50 4.30 -20.20
N VAL A 297 -33.41 4.15 -19.47
CA VAL A 297 -32.34 5.15 -19.37
C VAL A 297 -31.08 4.60 -20.03
N VAL A 298 -30.40 5.37 -20.87
CA VAL A 298 -29.17 4.97 -21.56
C VAL A 298 -28.03 5.92 -21.20
N LEU A 299 -26.91 5.36 -20.76
CA LEU A 299 -25.62 6.04 -20.57
C LEU A 299 -24.58 5.25 -21.36
N ALA A 300 -24.17 5.74 -22.52
CA ALA A 300 -23.32 4.99 -23.46
C ALA A 300 -22.01 5.74 -23.69
N SER A 301 -20.88 5.15 -23.26
CA SER A 301 -19.55 5.79 -23.25
C SER A 301 -19.48 7.10 -22.45
N THR A 302 -20.51 7.44 -21.68
CA THR A 302 -20.60 8.70 -20.94
C THR A 302 -19.87 8.65 -19.61
N VAL A 303 -19.93 7.51 -18.93
CA VAL A 303 -19.47 7.36 -17.53
C VAL A 303 -17.98 7.64 -17.38
N GLN A 304 -17.16 7.31 -18.39
CA GLN A 304 -15.72 7.57 -18.38
C GLN A 304 -15.35 9.06 -18.33
N PHE A 305 -16.28 9.95 -18.69
CA PHE A 305 -16.10 11.41 -18.61
C PHE A 305 -16.62 12.01 -17.31
N PHE A 306 -17.19 11.18 -16.42
CA PHE A 306 -17.60 11.66 -15.11
C PHE A 306 -16.37 12.02 -14.27
N PRO A 307 -16.45 13.09 -13.46
CA PRO A 307 -15.30 13.55 -12.67
C PRO A 307 -14.85 12.51 -11.65
N ASP A 308 -15.80 11.78 -11.06
CA ASP A 308 -15.54 10.76 -10.04
C ASP A 308 -16.70 9.75 -9.89
N MET A 309 -16.47 8.74 -9.05
CA MET A 309 -17.48 7.76 -8.68
C MET A 309 -18.69 8.37 -7.98
N ASP A 310 -18.53 9.48 -7.26
CA ASP A 310 -19.63 10.09 -6.53
C ASP A 310 -20.63 10.69 -7.52
N TYR A 311 -20.19 11.37 -8.58
CA TYR A 311 -21.06 11.83 -9.64
C TYR A 311 -21.86 10.69 -10.28
N LEU A 312 -21.22 9.54 -10.57
CA LEU A 312 -21.93 8.34 -11.05
C LEU A 312 -23.02 7.90 -10.08
N VAL A 313 -22.71 7.84 -8.78
CA VAL A 313 -23.69 7.50 -7.75
C VAL A 313 -24.84 8.52 -7.70
N ARG A 314 -24.60 9.81 -8.06
CA ARG A 314 -25.65 10.85 -8.11
C ARG A 314 -26.64 10.53 -9.20
N VAL A 315 -26.11 10.39 -10.40
CA VAL A 315 -26.88 10.15 -11.61
C VAL A 315 -27.72 8.90 -11.41
N LEU A 316 -27.12 7.80 -10.94
CA LEU A 316 -27.85 6.56 -10.66
C LEU A 316 -28.89 6.73 -9.54
N SER A 317 -28.58 7.45 -8.46
CA SER A 317 -29.53 7.72 -7.38
C SER A 317 -30.77 8.48 -7.86
N ASP A 318 -30.60 9.37 -8.84
CA ASP A 318 -31.65 10.24 -9.35
C ASP A 318 -32.44 9.58 -10.48
N VAL A 319 -31.81 8.74 -11.30
CA VAL A 319 -32.48 8.04 -12.42
C VAL A 319 -33.24 6.78 -12.01
N LEU A 320 -32.75 6.02 -11.02
CA LEU A 320 -33.40 4.76 -10.62
C LEU A 320 -34.86 4.94 -10.16
N PRO A 321 -35.22 6.00 -9.39
CA PRO A 321 -36.61 6.28 -9.02
C PRO A 321 -37.50 6.72 -10.20
N MET A 322 -36.92 7.12 -11.33
CA MET A 322 -37.68 7.53 -12.52
C MET A 322 -38.21 6.32 -13.30
N LEU A 323 -37.61 5.14 -13.12
CA LEU A 323 -37.96 3.93 -13.86
C LEU A 323 -39.40 3.48 -13.56
N ALA A 324 -40.13 3.12 -14.62
CA ALA A 324 -41.31 2.30 -14.50
C ALA A 324 -40.97 0.92 -13.90
N GLU A 325 -41.95 0.23 -13.33
CA GLU A 325 -41.77 -1.18 -12.96
C GLU A 325 -41.48 -2.02 -14.22
N GLY A 326 -40.37 -2.75 -14.21
CA GLY A 326 -39.82 -3.45 -15.37
C GLY A 326 -38.91 -2.59 -16.26
N GLY A 327 -38.84 -1.28 -16.04
CA GLY A 327 -37.94 -0.36 -16.74
C GLY A 327 -36.47 -0.60 -16.37
N SER A 328 -35.55 -0.15 -17.23
CA SER A 328 -34.11 -0.43 -17.08
C SER A 328 -33.20 0.78 -17.29
N VAL A 329 -32.04 0.78 -16.62
CA VAL A 329 -30.87 1.59 -16.98
C VAL A 329 -29.88 0.71 -17.73
N VAL A 330 -29.39 1.17 -18.89
CA VAL A 330 -28.29 0.56 -19.63
C VAL A 330 -27.08 1.48 -19.52
N LEU A 331 -26.03 0.98 -18.87
CA LEU A 331 -24.71 1.60 -18.85
C LEU A 331 -23.81 0.80 -19.80
N ALA A 332 -23.47 1.37 -20.94
CA ALA A 332 -22.59 0.71 -21.90
C ALA A 332 -21.19 1.31 -21.85
N ASP A 333 -20.20 0.48 -22.17
CA ASP A 333 -18.83 0.88 -22.42
C ASP A 333 -18.04 1.29 -21.16
N LEU A 334 -18.18 0.50 -20.10
CA LEU A 334 -17.48 0.70 -18.85
C LEU A 334 -16.09 0.05 -18.87
N VAL A 335 -15.14 0.74 -18.23
CA VAL A 335 -13.76 0.29 -18.08
C VAL A 335 -13.55 -0.23 -16.66
N ASP A 336 -13.03 -1.44 -16.55
CA ASP A 336 -12.65 -2.01 -15.26
C ASP A 336 -11.25 -1.53 -14.85
N PRO A 337 -11.03 -1.06 -13.60
CA PRO A 337 -9.71 -0.64 -13.12
C PRO A 337 -8.60 -1.69 -13.28
N GLU A 338 -8.95 -2.97 -13.39
CA GLU A 338 -7.99 -4.06 -13.59
C GLU A 338 -7.31 -4.07 -14.97
N LEU A 339 -7.82 -3.31 -15.94
CA LEU A 339 -7.31 -3.25 -17.30
C LEU A 339 -6.11 -2.29 -17.49
N GLY A 340 -5.66 -1.62 -16.42
CA GLY A 340 -4.51 -0.72 -16.46
C GLY A 340 -4.90 0.77 -16.50
N ARG A 341 -3.97 1.63 -16.92
CA ARG A 341 -4.19 3.09 -16.93
C ARG A 341 -5.16 3.47 -18.06
N HIS A 342 -6.29 4.09 -17.69
CA HIS A 342 -7.24 4.71 -18.60
C HIS A 342 -7.36 6.21 -18.29
N THR A 343 -7.48 7.04 -19.32
CA THR A 343 -7.80 8.48 -19.17
C THR A 343 -9.31 8.62 -18.99
N GLY A 344 -9.80 8.59 -17.75
CA GLY A 344 -11.22 8.72 -17.42
C GLY A 344 -11.64 7.86 -16.23
N LEU A 345 -12.89 8.01 -15.79
CA LEU A 345 -13.44 7.23 -14.68
C LEU A 345 -13.49 5.73 -15.04
N SER A 346 -12.77 4.91 -14.28
CA SER A 346 -12.89 3.46 -14.32
C SER A 346 -13.80 2.99 -13.19
N VAL A 347 -14.75 2.12 -13.49
CA VAL A 347 -15.75 1.65 -12.52
C VAL A 347 -15.50 0.17 -12.28
N PRO A 348 -15.27 -0.28 -11.03
CA PRO A 348 -15.09 -1.70 -10.76
C PRO A 348 -16.43 -2.43 -10.84
N ARG A 349 -16.45 -3.65 -11.41
CA ARG A 349 -17.69 -4.47 -11.48
C ARG A 349 -18.33 -4.70 -10.11
N SER A 350 -17.53 -4.72 -9.04
CA SER A 350 -17.99 -4.86 -7.66
C SER A 350 -18.89 -3.72 -7.18
N PHE A 351 -18.74 -2.51 -7.73
CA PHE A 351 -19.64 -1.39 -7.46
C PHE A 351 -21.09 -1.75 -7.81
N PHE A 352 -21.31 -2.35 -8.98
CA PHE A 352 -22.64 -2.75 -9.43
C PHE A 352 -23.22 -3.91 -8.61
N ALA A 353 -22.37 -4.82 -8.13
CA ALA A 353 -22.78 -5.84 -7.17
C ALA A 353 -23.19 -5.21 -5.81
N ALA A 354 -22.49 -4.17 -5.36
CA ALA A 354 -22.86 -3.41 -4.16
C ALA A 354 -24.17 -2.65 -4.34
N LEU A 355 -24.38 -2.00 -5.50
CA LEU A 355 -25.62 -1.32 -5.86
C LEU A 355 -26.81 -2.27 -5.80
N GLY A 356 -26.72 -3.46 -6.40
CA GLY A 356 -27.81 -4.45 -6.39
C GLY A 356 -28.16 -4.97 -5.00
N ARG A 357 -27.23 -4.92 -4.03
CA ARG A 357 -27.50 -5.22 -2.62
C ARG A 357 -28.10 -4.04 -1.87
N ALA A 358 -27.65 -2.83 -2.19
CA ALA A 358 -28.00 -1.61 -1.47
C ALA A 358 -29.37 -1.06 -1.87
N VAL A 359 -29.79 -1.26 -3.12
CA VAL A 359 -31.03 -0.70 -3.67
C VAL A 359 -32.13 -1.77 -3.77
N PRO A 360 -33.13 -1.76 -2.87
CA PRO A 360 -34.24 -2.69 -2.95
C PRO A 360 -35.01 -2.51 -4.26
N GLY A 361 -35.28 -3.63 -4.96
CA GLY A 361 -36.00 -3.61 -6.24
C GLY A 361 -35.12 -3.36 -7.47
N ALA A 362 -33.81 -3.17 -7.32
CA ALA A 362 -32.88 -3.12 -8.46
C ALA A 362 -32.26 -4.50 -8.72
N VAL A 363 -32.43 -5.01 -9.94
CA VAL A 363 -31.77 -6.24 -10.42
C VAL A 363 -30.65 -5.85 -11.36
N VAL A 364 -29.42 -6.18 -10.98
CA VAL A 364 -28.21 -5.75 -11.71
C VAL A 364 -27.58 -6.91 -12.48
N LYS A 365 -27.33 -6.70 -13.77
CA LYS A 365 -26.66 -7.66 -14.66
C LYS A 365 -25.42 -7.02 -15.28
N VAL A 366 -24.25 -7.57 -14.97
CA VAL A 366 -22.96 -7.18 -15.55
C VAL A 366 -22.67 -8.09 -16.76
N LEU A 367 -22.33 -7.51 -17.90
CA LEU A 367 -22.18 -8.17 -19.19
C LEU A 367 -20.76 -7.97 -19.74
N GLY A 368 -20.02 -9.05 -19.98
CA GLY A 368 -18.77 -8.99 -20.74
C GLY A 368 -19.04 -8.93 -22.25
N ARG A 369 -18.03 -8.50 -23.02
CA ARG A 369 -18.06 -8.48 -24.48
C ARG A 369 -17.34 -9.71 -25.05
N ASP A 370 -17.77 -10.17 -26.23
CA ASP A 370 -17.16 -11.29 -26.94
C ASP A 370 -15.95 -10.80 -27.75
N GLY A 371 -14.73 -11.20 -27.36
CA GLY A 371 -13.49 -10.71 -27.96
C GLY A 371 -13.28 -11.04 -29.44
N ALA A 372 -14.10 -11.91 -30.06
CA ALA A 372 -14.01 -12.19 -31.49
C ALA A 372 -14.60 -11.08 -32.39
N GLN A 373 -15.38 -10.16 -31.81
CA GLN A 373 -16.16 -9.15 -32.56
C GLN A 373 -15.60 -7.73 -32.44
N TRP A 374 -14.56 -7.53 -31.63
CA TRP A 374 -14.06 -6.20 -31.27
C TRP A 374 -12.53 -6.16 -31.30
N PRO A 375 -11.94 -4.98 -31.52
CA PRO A 375 -10.57 -4.69 -31.10
C PRO A 375 -10.35 -5.08 -29.62
N ALA A 376 -9.12 -5.46 -29.28
CA ALA A 376 -8.80 -6.03 -27.96
C ALA A 376 -9.15 -5.10 -26.79
N ASP A 377 -9.06 -3.79 -26.98
CA ASP A 377 -9.42 -2.78 -25.98
C ASP A 377 -10.94 -2.67 -25.80
N LEU A 378 -11.73 -2.59 -26.87
CA LEU A 378 -13.19 -2.62 -26.85
C LEU A 378 -13.75 -3.94 -26.29
N ALA A 379 -13.06 -5.06 -26.55
CA ALA A 379 -13.40 -6.38 -26.02
C ALA A 379 -13.21 -6.47 -24.50
N ALA A 380 -12.24 -5.73 -23.95
CA ALA A 380 -11.93 -5.75 -22.53
C ALA A 380 -12.97 -4.98 -21.68
N ARG A 381 -13.71 -4.05 -22.30
CA ARG A 381 -14.79 -3.27 -21.67
C ARG A 381 -16.01 -4.13 -21.33
N TYR A 382 -16.89 -3.60 -20.50
CA TYR A 382 -18.10 -4.30 -20.06
C TYR A 382 -19.32 -3.37 -20.01
N ASP A 383 -20.51 -3.96 -20.01
CA ASP A 383 -21.78 -3.24 -19.98
C ASP A 383 -22.60 -3.67 -18.74
N VAL A 384 -23.53 -2.84 -18.30
CA VAL A 384 -24.40 -3.11 -17.15
C VAL A 384 -25.84 -2.77 -17.47
N VAL A 385 -26.75 -3.67 -17.11
CA VAL A 385 -28.20 -3.43 -17.14
C VAL A 385 -28.73 -3.48 -15.71
N ILE A 386 -29.43 -2.43 -15.29
CA ILE A 386 -30.11 -2.34 -13.99
C ILE A 386 -31.61 -2.28 -14.24
N THR A 387 -32.35 -3.32 -13.87
CA THR A 387 -33.80 -3.41 -14.07
C THR A 387 -34.53 -3.17 -12.75
N ALA A 388 -35.55 -2.31 -12.77
CA ALA A 388 -36.43 -2.09 -11.63
C ALA A 388 -37.46 -3.23 -11.54
N SER A 389 -37.24 -4.22 -10.67
CA SER A 389 -38.21 -5.30 -10.43
C SER A 389 -39.43 -4.85 -9.63
N ALA A 390 -39.37 -3.65 -9.05
CA ALA A 390 -40.45 -2.96 -8.35
C ALA A 390 -40.15 -1.45 -8.40
N ARG A 391 -41.12 -0.61 -8.03
CA ARG A 391 -40.90 0.84 -7.90
C ARG A 391 -39.78 1.14 -6.90
N ILE A 392 -38.74 1.84 -7.35
CA ILE A 392 -37.60 2.25 -6.52
C ILE A 392 -37.93 3.60 -5.83
N PRO A 393 -37.78 3.73 -4.50
CA PRO A 393 -38.03 4.98 -3.79
C PRO A 393 -36.95 6.03 -4.06
N GLU A 394 -37.23 7.32 -3.81
CA GLU A 394 -36.23 8.38 -3.96
C GLU A 394 -35.05 8.20 -2.98
N ASP A 395 -35.34 7.79 -1.74
CA ASP A 395 -34.33 7.31 -0.79
C ASP A 395 -34.06 5.81 -1.01
N ASN A 396 -33.36 5.50 -2.09
CA ASN A 396 -33.07 4.13 -2.51
C ASN A 396 -31.83 3.50 -1.84
N GLY A 397 -31.23 4.16 -0.85
CA GLY A 397 -30.04 3.67 -0.16
C GLY A 397 -28.74 3.71 -0.98
N LEU A 398 -28.80 4.06 -2.27
CA LEU A 398 -27.60 4.15 -3.12
C LEU A 398 -26.65 5.25 -2.64
N ARG A 399 -27.19 6.38 -2.17
CA ARG A 399 -26.40 7.46 -1.56
C ARG A 399 -25.70 7.01 -0.27
N ALA A 400 -26.21 6.00 0.43
CA ALA A 400 -25.52 5.45 1.61
C ALA A 400 -24.24 4.69 1.24
N LEU A 401 -24.11 4.19 0.00
CA LEU A 401 -22.84 3.69 -0.52
C LEU A 401 -21.79 4.80 -0.69
N ARG A 402 -22.21 6.08 -0.71
CA ARG A 402 -21.32 7.24 -0.62
C ARG A 402 -21.06 7.71 0.81
N SER A 403 -21.51 7.01 1.85
CA SER A 403 -21.24 7.47 3.22
C SER A 403 -19.76 7.22 3.58
N TRP A 404 -18.85 7.85 2.83
CA TRP A 404 -17.65 8.45 3.37
C TRP A 404 -18.11 9.14 4.64
N THR A 405 -17.72 8.59 5.76
CA THR A 405 -17.89 9.34 6.98
C THR A 405 -16.68 10.27 6.97
N VAL A 406 -16.78 11.37 6.21
CA VAL A 406 -15.78 12.42 6.17
C VAL A 406 -15.87 13.13 7.52
N TRP A 407 -14.96 12.79 8.42
CA TRP A 407 -14.96 13.35 9.77
C TRP A 407 -13.89 14.41 9.90
N HIS A 408 -14.35 15.64 10.14
CA HIS A 408 -13.49 16.69 10.64
C HIS A 408 -13.13 16.40 12.09
N VAL A 409 -11.84 16.16 12.35
CA VAL A 409 -11.28 15.84 13.68
C VAL A 409 -11.58 16.91 14.75
N ASP A 410 -12.03 18.10 14.32
CA ASP A 410 -12.33 19.24 15.18
C ASP A 410 -13.81 19.45 15.53
N ARG A 411 -14.74 18.67 14.97
CA ARG A 411 -16.19 18.86 15.22
C ARG A 411 -16.84 17.68 15.94
N ARG A 412 -16.64 17.64 17.26
CA ARG A 412 -17.59 17.29 18.36
C ARG A 412 -16.90 16.52 19.49
N PRO A 413 -17.15 16.87 20.77
CA PRO A 413 -16.81 16.01 21.88
C PRO A 413 -17.79 14.83 21.93
N THR A 414 -17.31 13.64 21.62
CA THR A 414 -18.02 12.40 21.95
C THR A 414 -17.72 12.06 23.41
N ALA A 415 -18.76 11.68 24.17
CA ALA A 415 -18.57 11.21 25.53
C ALA A 415 -17.59 10.02 25.54
N PRO A 416 -16.65 9.95 26.50
CA PRO A 416 -15.60 8.94 26.46
C PRO A 416 -16.20 7.54 26.60
N VAL A 417 -16.14 6.76 25.52
CA VAL A 417 -16.33 5.30 25.58
C VAL A 417 -14.97 4.73 25.97
N ARG A 418 -14.81 4.28 27.22
CA ARG A 418 -13.54 3.70 27.68
C ARG A 418 -13.45 2.24 27.25
N ASN A 419 -12.75 2.00 26.14
CA ASN A 419 -12.26 0.69 25.74
C ASN A 419 -10.75 0.81 25.52
N GLU A 420 -9.97 0.74 26.60
CA GLU A 420 -8.51 0.86 26.54
C GLU A 420 -7.88 -0.46 26.05
N PRO A 421 -6.78 -0.41 25.27
CA PRO A 421 -6.05 -1.61 24.90
C PRO A 421 -5.41 -2.27 26.13
N ALA A 422 -5.26 -3.58 26.09
CA ALA A 422 -4.42 -4.33 27.01
C ALA A 422 -3.00 -4.50 26.42
N PRO A 423 -1.98 -4.74 27.24
CA PRO A 423 -0.61 -4.99 26.77
C PRO A 423 -0.48 -6.13 25.76
N GLN A 424 -1.37 -7.14 25.84
CA GLN A 424 -1.43 -8.31 24.97
C GLN A 424 -2.13 -8.04 23.63
N ASP A 425 -2.85 -6.91 23.50
CA ASP A 425 -3.55 -6.60 22.25
C ASP A 425 -2.53 -6.24 21.17
N ILE A 426 -2.88 -6.58 19.93
CA ILE A 426 -2.07 -6.26 18.75
C ILE A 426 -2.04 -4.75 18.56
N ALA A 427 -0.85 -4.16 18.69
CA ALA A 427 -0.63 -2.74 18.41
C ALA A 427 -0.65 -2.49 16.89
N TYR A 428 0.08 -3.32 16.13
CA TYR A 428 0.19 -3.14 14.68
C TYR A 428 0.30 -4.46 13.92
N VAL A 429 -0.11 -4.39 12.64
CA VAL A 429 0.22 -5.40 11.63
C VAL A 429 1.02 -4.75 10.52
N ILE A 430 2.30 -5.11 10.42
CA ILE A 430 3.17 -4.66 9.32
C ILE A 430 3.44 -5.83 8.38
N PHE A 431 3.29 -5.59 7.08
CA PHE A 431 3.46 -6.61 6.06
C PHE A 431 4.91 -6.71 5.60
N THR A 432 5.41 -7.95 5.56
CA THR A 432 6.70 -8.28 4.96
C THR A 432 6.49 -9.18 3.74
N SER A 433 7.50 -9.23 2.87
CA SER A 433 7.50 -10.14 1.72
C SER A 433 7.39 -11.60 2.17
N GLY A 434 6.65 -12.43 1.44
CA GLY A 434 6.40 -13.83 1.80
C GLY A 434 6.88 -14.84 0.76
N SER A 435 7.54 -15.91 1.22
CA SER A 435 8.11 -16.96 0.35
C SER A 435 7.07 -17.77 -0.43
N THR A 436 5.80 -17.74 -0.01
CA THR A 436 4.68 -18.42 -0.69
C THR A 436 4.07 -17.59 -1.82
N GLY A 437 4.61 -16.42 -2.14
CA GLY A 437 4.07 -15.55 -3.18
C GLY A 437 3.10 -14.47 -2.71
N ALA A 438 2.78 -14.42 -1.41
CA ALA A 438 1.86 -13.46 -0.82
C ALA A 438 2.49 -12.78 0.41
N PRO A 439 2.23 -11.48 0.64
CA PRO A 439 2.76 -10.77 1.81
C PRO A 439 2.24 -11.38 3.12
N LYS A 440 3.08 -11.38 4.15
CA LYS A 440 2.74 -11.90 5.48
C LYS A 440 2.67 -10.75 6.49
N GLY A 441 1.51 -10.57 7.11
CA GLY A 441 1.28 -9.53 8.11
C GLY A 441 1.76 -9.98 9.48
N VAL A 442 2.77 -9.32 10.05
CA VAL A 442 3.34 -9.65 11.36
C VAL A 442 2.56 -8.93 12.45
N MET A 443 1.97 -9.68 13.40
CA MET A 443 1.17 -9.13 14.49
C MET A 443 2.04 -8.91 15.74
N VAL A 444 2.27 -7.65 16.11
CA VAL A 444 3.07 -7.29 17.29
C VAL A 444 2.18 -6.65 18.35
N ASP A 445 2.32 -7.09 19.60
CA ASP A 445 1.54 -6.59 20.73
C ASP A 445 2.12 -5.32 21.37
N HIS A 446 1.33 -4.64 22.18
CA HIS A 446 1.76 -3.43 22.87
C HIS A 446 2.93 -3.67 23.83
N ARG A 447 2.98 -4.82 24.52
CA ARG A 447 4.00 -5.13 25.52
C ARG A 447 5.39 -5.27 24.89
N ALA A 448 5.49 -5.92 23.75
CA ALA A 448 6.74 -6.06 23.00
C ALA A 448 7.32 -4.68 22.63
N VAL A 449 6.44 -3.77 22.19
CA VAL A 449 6.84 -2.39 21.85
C VAL A 449 7.19 -1.57 23.09
N ALA A 450 6.44 -1.70 24.18
CA ALA A 450 6.77 -1.03 25.44
C ALA A 450 8.15 -1.46 25.98
N ASN A 451 8.46 -2.76 25.89
CA ASN A 451 9.78 -3.29 26.22
C ASN A 451 10.90 -2.69 25.36
N LEU A 452 10.66 -2.49 24.06
CA LEU A 452 11.59 -1.84 23.13
C LEU A 452 11.83 -0.37 23.49
N ILE A 453 10.74 0.38 23.69
CA ILE A 453 10.81 1.83 23.98
C ILE A 453 11.53 2.08 25.30
N ASP A 454 11.18 1.37 26.37
CA ASP A 454 11.85 1.46 27.66
C ASP A 454 13.36 1.19 27.52
N TRP A 455 13.72 0.17 26.75
CA TRP A 455 15.12 -0.20 26.55
C TRP A 455 15.92 0.89 25.84
N ILE A 456 15.48 1.32 24.65
CA ILE A 456 16.21 2.31 23.85
C ILE A 456 16.30 3.63 24.64
N ASN A 457 15.18 4.09 25.20
CA ASN A 457 15.14 5.36 25.92
C ASN A 457 16.08 5.36 27.13
N ARG A 458 16.14 4.26 27.90
CA ARG A 458 17.03 4.17 29.06
C ARG A 458 18.49 4.01 28.66
N VAL A 459 18.78 3.21 27.64
CA VAL A 459 20.16 2.88 27.23
C VAL A 459 20.84 4.05 26.51
N HIS A 460 20.09 4.87 25.79
CA HIS A 460 20.58 6.01 25.03
C HIS A 460 20.18 7.36 25.64
N GLU A 461 19.61 7.33 26.84
CA GLU A 461 19.18 8.51 27.60
C GLU A 461 18.31 9.45 26.75
N VAL A 462 17.36 8.88 26.00
CA VAL A 462 16.42 9.65 25.17
C VAL A 462 15.43 10.35 26.08
N GLY A 463 15.26 11.66 25.89
CA GLY A 463 14.51 12.52 26.79
C GLY A 463 13.86 13.72 26.11
N GLU A 464 13.44 14.67 26.93
CA GLU A 464 12.67 15.84 26.49
C GLU A 464 13.44 16.77 25.54
N ALA A 465 14.77 16.78 25.62
CA ALA A 465 15.64 17.60 24.79
C ALA A 465 15.81 17.04 23.37
N ASP A 466 15.39 15.80 23.12
CA ASP A 466 15.64 15.14 21.85
C ASP A 466 14.66 15.51 20.75
N ARG A 467 15.19 15.58 19.53
CA ARG A 467 14.41 15.65 18.31
C ARG A 467 14.90 14.62 17.31
N LEU A 468 13.98 13.76 16.90
CA LEU A 468 14.22 12.76 15.86
C LEU A 468 13.77 13.28 14.50
N LEU A 469 14.63 13.12 13.49
CA LEU A 469 14.26 13.37 12.09
C LEU A 469 13.63 12.11 11.51
N PHE A 470 12.32 12.15 11.30
CA PHE A 470 11.57 10.97 10.90
C PHE A 470 11.65 10.77 9.39
N VAL A 471 12.56 9.87 8.98
CA VAL A 471 12.85 9.52 7.57
C VAL A 471 12.38 8.11 7.18
N THR A 472 12.01 7.27 8.15
CA THR A 472 11.63 5.87 7.89
C THR A 472 10.17 5.75 7.42
N SER A 473 9.88 4.83 6.49
CA SER A 473 8.51 4.61 5.97
C SER A 473 7.58 4.06 7.07
N PHE A 474 6.31 4.50 7.09
CA PHE A 474 5.28 3.93 7.98
C PHE A 474 5.06 2.42 7.79
N CYS A 475 5.36 1.91 6.58
CA CYS A 475 5.24 0.49 6.27
C CYS A 475 6.45 -0.33 6.72
N PHE A 476 7.47 0.31 7.29
CA PHE A 476 8.61 -0.33 7.93
C PHE A 476 8.50 -0.19 9.44
N ASP A 477 8.83 -1.25 10.15
CA ASP A 477 8.72 -1.35 11.60
C ASP A 477 9.68 -0.42 12.36
N LEU A 478 10.79 0.01 11.74
CA LEU A 478 11.65 1.09 12.26
C LEU A 478 10.84 2.33 12.69
N SER A 479 9.82 2.68 11.89
CA SER A 479 8.97 3.84 12.15
C SER A 479 8.21 3.77 13.47
N VAL A 480 8.03 2.58 14.06
CA VAL A 480 7.33 2.41 15.34
C VAL A 480 8.08 3.15 16.46
N TYR A 481 9.42 3.03 16.49
CA TYR A 481 10.21 3.77 17.47
C TYR A 481 10.24 5.27 17.13
N ASP A 482 10.44 5.63 15.86
CA ASP A 482 10.46 7.04 15.42
C ASP A 482 9.19 7.79 15.82
N MET A 483 8.03 7.15 15.65
CA MET A 483 6.75 7.76 15.95
C MET A 483 6.44 7.79 17.44
N PHE A 484 6.80 6.75 18.20
CA PHE A 484 6.27 6.58 19.56
C PHE A 484 7.34 6.60 20.66
N GLY A 485 8.56 6.16 20.37
CA GLY A 485 9.63 6.02 21.37
C GLY A 485 10.10 7.37 21.89
N VAL A 486 10.44 8.28 20.98
CA VAL A 486 10.90 9.65 21.33
C VAL A 486 9.77 10.47 21.95
N LEU A 487 8.53 10.28 21.48
CA LEU A 487 7.36 10.93 22.08
C LEU A 487 7.09 10.43 23.50
N ALA A 488 7.23 9.12 23.77
CA ALA A 488 7.09 8.58 25.12
C ALA A 488 8.13 9.14 26.10
N ALA A 489 9.33 9.48 25.61
CA ALA A 489 10.36 10.17 26.39
C ALA A 489 10.05 11.66 26.66
N GLY A 490 9.06 12.24 25.97
CA GLY A 490 8.74 13.67 26.02
C GLY A 490 9.56 14.52 25.04
N GLY A 491 10.32 13.87 24.15
CA GLY A 491 11.03 14.51 23.05
C GLY A 491 10.09 14.90 21.90
N SER A 492 10.67 15.24 20.75
CA SER A 492 9.93 15.70 19.57
C SER A 492 10.32 14.97 18.29
N VAL A 493 9.42 14.95 17.31
CA VAL A 493 9.60 14.31 16.02
C VAL A 493 9.41 15.33 14.90
N ARG A 494 10.39 15.46 14.00
CA ARG A 494 10.31 16.24 12.78
C ARG A 494 9.94 15.32 11.62
N VAL A 495 8.69 15.40 11.15
CA VAL A 495 8.19 14.60 10.02
C VAL A 495 8.73 15.18 8.73
N VAL A 496 9.51 14.39 8.00
CA VAL A 496 9.96 14.73 6.64
C VAL A 496 8.84 14.40 5.64
N PRO A 497 8.40 15.34 4.79
CA PRO A 497 7.40 15.07 3.76
C PRO A 497 7.95 14.12 2.69
N ASP A 498 7.07 13.34 2.05
CA ASP A 498 7.48 12.28 1.11
C ASP A 498 8.38 12.76 -0.02
N GLY A 499 8.13 13.96 -0.57
CA GLY A 499 8.94 14.53 -1.64
C GLY A 499 10.36 14.95 -1.23
N ALA A 500 10.62 15.16 0.07
CA ALA A 500 11.95 15.54 0.56
C ALA A 500 12.82 14.32 0.95
N LEU A 501 12.22 13.14 1.11
CA LEU A 501 12.95 11.93 1.51
C LEU A 501 13.98 11.47 0.47
N THR A 502 13.76 11.81 -0.80
CA THR A 502 14.65 11.44 -1.91
C THR A 502 15.63 12.55 -2.29
N GLU A 503 15.59 13.69 -1.59
CA GLU A 503 16.38 14.88 -1.90
C GLU A 503 17.43 15.09 -0.79
N PRO A 504 18.69 14.66 -0.99
CA PRO A 504 19.72 14.76 0.04
C PRO A 504 19.91 16.18 0.57
N ASP A 505 19.91 17.19 -0.29
CA ASP A 505 20.03 18.60 0.11
C ASP A 505 18.92 19.02 1.07
N ALA A 506 17.68 18.56 0.87
CA ALA A 506 16.57 18.90 1.76
C ALA A 506 16.73 18.25 3.15
N LEU A 507 17.30 17.04 3.22
CA LEU A 507 17.60 16.38 4.49
C LEU A 507 18.75 17.08 5.21
N VAL A 508 19.80 17.49 4.49
CA VAL A 508 20.92 18.27 5.03
C VAL A 508 20.44 19.63 5.55
N ASP A 509 19.59 20.33 4.79
CA ASP A 509 19.00 21.61 5.21
C ASP A 509 18.27 21.46 6.56
N LEU A 510 17.52 20.36 6.75
CA LEU A 510 16.82 20.09 8.01
C LEU A 510 17.80 19.80 9.17
N LEU A 511 18.90 19.08 8.92
CA LEU A 511 19.94 18.81 9.91
C LEU A 511 20.71 20.08 10.33
N GLU A 512 20.81 21.07 9.43
CA GLU A 512 21.50 22.34 9.69
C GLU A 512 20.57 23.38 10.34
N GLN A 513 19.28 23.42 9.97
CA GLN A 513 18.35 24.47 10.40
C GLN A 513 17.58 24.14 11.67
N GLU A 514 17.46 22.85 12.01
CA GLU A 514 16.70 22.39 13.16
C GLU A 514 17.59 21.67 14.17
N PRO A 515 17.24 21.72 15.47
CA PRO A 515 17.99 21.04 16.52
C PRO A 515 17.71 19.52 16.51
N ILE A 516 18.04 18.83 15.42
CA ILE A 516 17.92 17.38 15.29
C ILE A 516 19.04 16.72 16.11
N THR A 517 18.66 15.81 17.01
CA THR A 517 19.60 15.09 17.89
C THR A 517 19.64 13.59 17.62
N ILE A 518 18.62 13.04 16.95
CA ILE A 518 18.50 11.61 16.66
C ILE A 518 18.22 11.38 15.17
N TRP A 519 19.00 10.48 14.57
CA TRP A 519 18.76 9.91 13.25
C TRP A 519 18.54 8.40 13.37
N ASP A 520 17.51 7.88 12.71
CA ASP A 520 17.26 6.45 12.55
C ASP A 520 17.02 6.10 11.08
N SER A 521 17.79 5.17 10.53
CA SER A 521 17.57 4.71 9.16
C SER A 521 18.26 3.39 8.82
N ALA A 522 18.00 2.91 7.60
CA ALA A 522 18.91 1.98 6.93
C ALA A 522 20.26 2.65 6.63
N PRO A 523 21.39 1.91 6.63
CA PRO A 523 22.71 2.50 6.37
C PRO A 523 22.81 3.21 5.03
N ALA A 524 22.13 2.69 4.01
CA ALA A 524 22.10 3.28 2.67
C ALA A 524 21.51 4.70 2.66
N ALA A 525 20.53 4.99 3.52
CA ALA A 525 19.93 6.33 3.58
C ALA A 525 20.89 7.35 4.19
N MET A 526 21.60 7.00 5.27
CA MET A 526 22.63 7.86 5.86
C MET A 526 23.80 8.04 4.88
N ALA A 527 24.33 6.95 4.32
CA ALA A 527 25.43 6.99 3.36
C ALA A 527 25.10 7.83 2.12
N HIS A 528 23.82 7.90 1.71
CA HIS A 528 23.40 8.75 0.60
C HIS A 528 23.48 10.25 0.92
N VAL A 529 23.31 10.62 2.20
CA VAL A 529 23.36 12.02 2.67
C VAL A 529 24.78 12.46 2.99
N MET A 530 25.69 11.55 3.39
CA MET A 530 27.07 11.88 3.80
C MET A 530 27.84 12.76 2.80
N PRO A 531 27.90 12.47 1.49
CA PRO A 531 28.65 13.31 0.55
C PRO A 531 28.15 14.75 0.47
N PHE A 532 26.85 14.96 0.71
CA PHE A 532 26.24 16.29 0.69
C PHE A 532 26.57 17.07 1.98
N LEU A 533 26.66 16.39 3.13
CA LEU A 533 27.15 16.98 4.37
C LEU A 533 28.62 17.41 4.25
N GLU A 534 29.47 16.56 3.67
CA GLU A 534 30.90 16.83 3.48
C GLU A 534 31.17 18.06 2.58
N CYS A 535 30.27 18.34 1.63
CA CYS A 535 30.39 19.47 0.72
C CYS A 535 30.00 20.83 1.34
N ARG A 536 29.43 20.85 2.54
CA ARG A 536 28.93 22.07 3.20
C ARG A 536 29.83 22.51 4.35
N ASP A 537 29.80 23.79 4.67
CA ASP A 537 30.51 24.33 5.84
C ASP A 537 29.88 23.74 7.13
N PRO A 538 30.67 23.07 8.00
CA PRO A 538 30.15 22.54 9.26
C PRO A 538 29.72 23.64 10.25
N GLN A 539 30.04 24.92 9.99
CA GLN A 539 29.60 26.02 10.85
C GLN A 539 28.07 26.12 10.93
N GLY A 540 27.54 25.99 12.15
CA GLY A 540 26.10 26.10 12.42
C GLY A 540 25.33 24.80 12.28
N ARG A 541 25.99 23.69 11.95
CA ARG A 541 25.39 22.36 11.88
C ARG A 541 24.88 21.91 13.26
N GLY A 542 23.71 21.28 13.29
CA GLY A 542 23.11 20.72 14.52
C GLY A 542 23.96 19.62 15.16
N ASP A 543 23.68 19.34 16.43
CA ASP A 543 24.43 18.35 17.22
C ASP A 543 23.70 16.98 17.23
N LEU A 544 23.87 16.24 16.14
CA LEU A 544 23.38 14.87 16.04
C LEU A 544 24.13 13.98 17.05
N ARG A 545 23.48 13.63 18.16
CA ARG A 545 24.11 12.87 19.25
C ARG A 545 23.91 11.36 19.15
N LEU A 546 22.91 10.90 18.42
CA LEU A 546 22.57 9.47 18.31
C LEU A 546 22.21 9.14 16.87
N VAL A 547 22.95 8.20 16.28
CA VAL A 547 22.67 7.65 14.95
C VAL A 547 22.44 6.16 15.07
N MET A 548 21.21 5.75 14.84
CA MET A 548 20.75 4.37 14.83
C MET A 548 20.75 3.86 13.40
N LEU A 549 21.52 2.80 13.15
CA LEU A 549 21.65 2.17 11.84
C LEU A 549 21.18 0.72 11.92
N SER A 550 20.22 0.35 11.07
CA SER A 550 19.61 -0.98 11.11
C SER A 550 19.03 -1.43 9.77
N GLY A 551 18.60 -2.68 9.67
CA GLY A 551 17.87 -3.14 8.49
C GLY A 551 18.72 -3.58 7.29
N ASP A 552 20.01 -3.24 7.21
CA ASP A 552 20.96 -3.77 6.20
C ASP A 552 22.40 -3.69 6.68
N TRP A 553 23.33 -4.39 6.03
CA TRP A 553 24.76 -4.33 6.35
C TRP A 553 25.28 -2.89 6.48
N ILE A 554 26.02 -2.61 7.54
CA ILE A 554 26.62 -1.31 7.82
C ILE A 554 28.07 -1.31 7.29
N PRO A 555 28.42 -0.44 6.33
CA PRO A 555 29.79 -0.31 5.87
C PRO A 555 30.72 0.07 7.02
N VAL A 556 31.94 -0.48 7.05
CA VAL A 556 32.91 -0.20 8.12
C VAL A 556 33.43 1.24 8.11
N THR A 557 33.32 1.96 6.98
CA THR A 557 33.74 3.37 6.87
C THR A 557 32.70 4.34 7.42
N LEU A 558 31.40 4.00 7.29
CA LEU A 558 30.29 4.88 7.58
C LEU A 558 30.28 5.45 9.03
N PRO A 559 30.60 4.67 10.09
CA PRO A 559 30.66 5.23 11.44
C PRO A 559 31.68 6.36 11.60
N ASP A 560 32.83 6.27 10.95
CA ASP A 560 33.88 7.30 11.06
C ASP A 560 33.56 8.51 10.19
N GLU A 561 32.94 8.31 9.02
CA GLU A 561 32.38 9.39 8.19
C GLU A 561 31.36 10.22 9.01
N ILE A 562 30.42 9.54 9.68
CA ILE A 562 29.41 10.20 10.55
C ILE A 562 30.08 10.98 11.67
N ARG A 563 31.09 10.41 12.35
CA ARG A 563 31.79 11.10 13.44
C ARG A 563 32.67 12.25 12.94
N GLY A 564 33.11 12.22 11.69
CA GLY A 564 33.79 13.34 11.04
C GLY A 564 32.89 14.57 10.97
N GLU A 565 31.63 14.37 10.60
CA GLU A 565 30.63 15.43 10.48
C GLU A 565 29.92 15.78 11.81
N PHE A 566 29.80 14.80 12.71
CA PHE A 566 29.16 14.93 14.03
C PHE A 566 30.03 14.29 15.13
N PRO A 567 31.04 15.00 15.66
CA PRO A 567 32.00 14.43 16.61
C PRO A 567 31.39 13.90 17.92
N GLY A 568 30.23 14.41 18.31
CA GLY A 568 29.46 13.97 19.49
C GLY A 568 28.57 12.74 19.25
N ALA A 569 28.47 12.26 18.00
CA ALA A 569 27.52 11.22 17.64
C ALA A 569 27.90 9.85 18.19
N GLN A 570 26.98 9.26 18.97
CA GLN A 570 26.96 7.84 19.25
C GLN A 570 26.38 7.10 18.05
N VAL A 571 27.23 6.39 17.30
CA VAL A 571 26.79 5.48 16.22
C VAL A 571 26.47 4.11 16.81
N VAL A 572 25.28 3.59 16.53
CA VAL A 572 24.80 2.33 17.09
C VAL A 572 24.23 1.44 16.00
N ALA A 573 24.67 0.19 15.97
CA ALA A 573 24.12 -0.82 15.08
C ALA A 573 23.02 -1.57 15.82
N LEU A 574 21.82 -1.58 15.25
CA LEU A 574 20.66 -2.28 15.79
C LEU A 574 20.20 -3.35 14.79
N GLY A 575 19.94 -4.55 15.30
CA GLY A 575 19.51 -5.68 14.49
C GLY A 575 18.22 -6.28 15.01
N GLY A 576 17.60 -7.13 14.20
CA GLY A 576 16.33 -7.77 14.53
C GLY A 576 15.57 -8.24 13.31
N ALA A 577 14.33 -8.64 13.55
CA ALA A 577 13.36 -8.99 12.55
C ALA A 577 12.02 -8.37 12.93
N THR A 578 11.15 -8.11 11.96
CA THR A 578 9.78 -7.64 12.21
C THR A 578 9.01 -8.57 13.14
N GLU A 579 9.27 -9.88 13.04
CA GLU A 579 8.74 -10.91 13.92
C GLU A 579 9.26 -10.85 15.37
N CYS A 580 10.18 -9.93 15.68
CA CYS A 580 10.81 -9.72 16.98
C CYS A 580 10.83 -8.22 17.38
N ALA A 581 9.73 -7.51 17.06
CA ALA A 581 9.45 -6.12 17.45
C ALA A 581 10.60 -5.13 17.16
N VAL A 582 10.82 -4.83 15.87
CA VAL A 582 11.79 -3.85 15.36
C VAL A 582 13.24 -4.28 15.57
N TRP A 583 13.77 -4.10 16.78
CA TRP A 583 15.14 -4.42 17.16
C TRP A 583 15.16 -5.37 18.35
N SER A 584 16.06 -6.35 18.31
CA SER A 584 16.25 -7.33 19.39
C SER A 584 17.72 -7.54 19.77
N ASN A 585 18.67 -6.88 19.10
CA ASN A 585 20.07 -6.81 19.52
C ASN A 585 20.72 -5.45 19.19
N ARG A 586 21.83 -5.14 19.86
CA ARG A 586 22.61 -3.91 19.70
C ARG A 586 24.11 -4.15 19.77
N PHE A 587 24.83 -3.40 18.95
CA PHE A 587 26.25 -3.14 19.09
C PHE A 587 26.49 -1.62 19.22
N ALA A 588 27.12 -1.21 20.31
CA ALA A 588 27.61 0.16 20.43
C ALA A 588 28.91 0.25 19.62
N VAL A 589 28.89 1.02 18.53
CA VAL A 589 30.04 1.08 17.61
C VAL A 589 31.13 1.92 18.29
N GLY A 590 32.22 1.25 18.66
CA GLY A 590 33.44 1.87 19.15
C GLY A 590 34.45 2.04 18.02
N GLU A 591 35.68 1.57 18.27
CA GLU A 591 36.70 1.40 17.24
C GLU A 591 36.24 0.35 16.22
N VAL A 592 36.34 0.69 14.93
CA VAL A 592 35.93 -0.18 13.83
C VAL A 592 37.15 -0.92 13.29
N ASP A 593 37.07 -2.24 13.20
CA ASP A 593 38.09 -3.04 12.51
C ASP A 593 37.82 -3.02 11.00
N PRO A 594 38.73 -2.49 10.17
CA PRO A 594 38.58 -2.46 8.71
C PRO A 594 38.51 -3.85 8.07
N ALA A 595 38.92 -4.91 8.78
CA ALA A 595 38.84 -6.28 8.30
C ALA A 595 37.44 -6.91 8.48
N TRP A 596 36.53 -6.26 9.21
CA TRP A 596 35.16 -6.76 9.32
C TRP A 596 34.44 -6.71 7.98
N PRO A 597 33.64 -7.74 7.64
CA PRO A 597 32.79 -7.69 6.45
C PRO A 597 31.72 -6.61 6.56
N SER A 598 31.33 -6.25 7.78
CA SER A 598 30.40 -5.18 8.14
C SER A 598 30.46 -4.96 9.65
N VAL A 599 30.00 -3.79 10.13
CA VAL A 599 29.86 -3.54 11.57
C VAL A 599 28.93 -4.58 12.21
N PRO A 600 29.32 -5.23 13.33
CA PRO A 600 28.49 -6.19 14.03
C PRO A 600 27.19 -5.61 14.59
N TYR A 601 26.21 -6.47 14.86
CA TYR A 601 24.96 -6.11 15.56
C TYR A 601 24.92 -6.53 17.02
N GLY A 602 26.00 -7.15 17.50
CA GLY A 602 26.29 -7.28 18.92
C GLY A 602 25.40 -8.25 19.67
N ARG A 603 24.85 -7.80 20.81
CA ARG A 603 24.26 -8.64 21.86
C ARG A 603 22.76 -8.43 22.02
N PRO A 604 22.00 -9.41 22.54
CA PRO A 604 20.56 -9.28 22.73
C PRO A 604 20.17 -8.06 23.58
N MET A 605 19.02 -7.47 23.24
CA MET A 605 18.39 -6.40 24.02
C MET A 605 17.83 -6.93 25.35
N GLN A 606 17.32 -6.02 26.19
CA GLN A 606 16.62 -6.45 27.39
C GLN A 606 15.43 -7.37 27.08
N ASN A 607 15.25 -8.39 27.92
CA ASN A 607 14.18 -9.37 27.82
C ASN A 607 14.13 -10.12 26.46
N ALA A 608 15.19 -10.04 25.66
CA ALA A 608 15.39 -10.83 24.46
C ALA A 608 16.52 -11.84 24.66
N ARG A 609 16.39 -13.01 24.04
CA ARG A 609 17.40 -14.08 24.08
C ARG A 609 17.69 -14.52 22.67
N TYR A 610 18.95 -14.85 22.40
CA TYR A 610 19.37 -15.39 21.11
C TYR A 610 19.95 -16.79 21.30
N TYR A 611 19.58 -17.68 20.39
CA TYR A 611 20.13 -19.03 20.35
C TYR A 611 20.67 -19.31 18.95
N VAL A 612 21.87 -19.88 18.90
CA VAL A 612 22.46 -20.45 17.69
C VAL A 612 22.37 -21.95 17.86
N LEU A 613 21.49 -22.61 17.12
CA LEU A 613 21.17 -24.03 17.31
C LEU A 613 21.63 -24.86 16.12
N ASP A 614 21.99 -26.11 16.38
CA ASP A 614 22.25 -27.10 15.33
C ASP A 614 20.95 -27.76 14.82
N ALA A 615 21.09 -28.73 13.92
CA ALA A 615 19.95 -29.46 13.35
C ALA A 615 19.18 -30.32 14.38
N GLY A 616 19.79 -30.61 15.53
CA GLY A 616 19.19 -31.31 16.66
C GLY A 616 18.48 -30.39 17.66
N MET A 617 18.43 -29.08 17.40
CA MET A 617 17.93 -28.05 18.33
C MET A 617 18.78 -27.89 19.58
N GLU A 618 20.07 -28.21 19.52
CA GLU A 618 21.02 -28.04 20.62
C GLU A 618 21.88 -26.78 20.41
N PRO A 619 22.24 -26.03 21.47
CA PRO A 619 23.08 -24.84 21.34
C PRO A 619 24.47 -25.15 20.77
N CYS A 620 24.86 -24.42 19.72
CA CYS A 620 26.19 -24.50 19.14
C CYS A 620 27.24 -23.89 20.07
N PRO A 621 28.45 -24.49 20.14
CA PRO A 621 29.59 -23.87 20.81
C PRO A 621 30.00 -22.52 20.19
N ILE A 622 30.75 -21.73 20.96
CA ILE A 622 31.34 -20.47 20.46
C ILE A 622 32.16 -20.73 19.18
N GLY A 623 31.97 -19.88 18.18
CA GLY A 623 32.63 -19.95 16.88
C GLY A 623 32.02 -20.95 15.87
N VAL A 624 31.06 -21.78 16.29
CA VAL A 624 30.43 -22.79 15.44
C VAL A 624 29.15 -22.25 14.80
N PRO A 625 29.02 -22.25 13.46
CA PRO A 625 27.81 -21.80 12.76
C PRO A 625 26.59 -22.68 13.01
N GLY A 626 25.45 -22.06 13.32
CA GLY A 626 24.13 -22.70 13.45
C GLY A 626 22.98 -21.80 13.01
N ASP A 627 21.76 -22.33 13.07
CA ASP A 627 20.51 -21.61 12.77
C ASP A 627 20.21 -20.61 13.90
N LEU A 628 19.86 -19.38 13.54
CA LEU A 628 19.55 -18.33 14.50
C LEU A 628 18.07 -18.33 14.94
N TYR A 629 17.87 -18.23 16.25
CA TYR A 629 16.57 -18.10 16.90
C TYR A 629 16.56 -16.93 17.85
N ILE A 630 15.44 -16.22 17.92
CA ILE A 630 15.21 -15.07 18.82
C ILE A 630 14.04 -15.39 19.74
N ALA A 631 14.18 -15.17 21.04
CA ALA A 631 13.16 -15.47 22.05
C ALA A 631 12.96 -14.30 23.03
N GLY A 632 11.91 -14.40 23.85
CA GLY A 632 11.59 -13.43 24.90
C GLY A 632 10.48 -12.45 24.51
N THR A 633 10.37 -11.35 25.25
CA THR A 633 9.24 -10.39 25.15
C THR A 633 9.10 -9.75 23.77
N CYS A 634 10.18 -9.69 22.97
CA CYS A 634 10.17 -9.11 21.63
C CYS A 634 9.41 -9.95 20.59
N VAL A 635 9.16 -11.24 20.84
CA VAL A 635 8.60 -12.17 19.85
C VAL A 635 7.13 -11.85 19.53
N ALA A 636 6.85 -11.61 18.25
CA ALA A 636 5.52 -11.31 17.73
C ALA A 636 4.49 -12.43 18.01
N LEU A 637 3.20 -12.09 17.96
CA LEU A 637 2.11 -13.06 18.14
C LEU A 637 2.06 -14.09 17.01
N GLY A 638 2.43 -13.69 15.79
CA GLY A 638 2.47 -14.57 14.63
C GLY A 638 2.16 -13.82 13.34
N TYR A 639 1.72 -14.57 12.32
CA TYR A 639 1.29 -14.02 11.04
C TYR A 639 -0.24 -14.00 10.92
N ALA A 640 -0.80 -12.84 10.59
CA ALA A 640 -2.23 -12.66 10.42
C ALA A 640 -2.78 -13.57 9.31
N GLY A 641 -3.87 -14.30 9.60
CA GLY A 641 -4.49 -15.22 8.65
C GLY A 641 -3.64 -16.45 8.27
N ALA A 642 -2.48 -16.69 8.90
CA ALA A 642 -1.54 -17.73 8.49
C ALA A 642 -1.08 -18.63 9.67
N PRO A 643 -1.99 -19.43 10.27
CA PRO A 643 -1.68 -20.25 11.46
C PRO A 643 -0.63 -21.33 11.19
N ARG A 644 -0.62 -21.96 10.00
CA ARG A 644 0.38 -22.99 9.64
C ARG A 644 1.79 -22.40 9.55
N LEU A 645 1.93 -21.24 8.90
CA LEU A 645 3.22 -20.56 8.80
C LEU A 645 3.67 -20.06 10.17
N THR A 646 2.74 -19.59 11.00
CA THR A 646 3.00 -19.19 12.38
C THR A 646 3.57 -20.35 13.18
N ALA A 647 2.92 -21.51 13.19
CA ALA A 647 3.41 -22.70 13.90
C ALA A 647 4.79 -23.19 13.41
N ALA A 648 5.09 -23.00 12.11
CA ALA A 648 6.38 -23.39 11.54
C ALA A 648 7.54 -22.43 11.88
N ARG A 649 7.25 -21.18 12.28
CA ARG A 649 8.25 -20.14 12.53
C ARG A 649 8.34 -19.70 13.98
N PHE A 650 7.25 -19.79 14.74
CA PHE A 650 7.16 -19.44 16.15
C PHE A 650 7.03 -20.72 16.98
N LEU A 651 8.18 -21.23 17.44
CA LEU A 651 8.31 -22.50 18.13
C LEU A 651 8.24 -22.29 19.65
N PRO A 652 7.88 -23.31 20.45
CA PRO A 652 8.10 -23.27 21.89
C PRO A 652 9.58 -23.05 22.22
N ASP A 653 9.90 -22.20 23.19
CA ASP A 653 11.27 -21.98 23.68
C ASP A 653 11.60 -23.05 24.77
N PRO A 654 12.50 -24.02 24.52
CA PRO A 654 12.85 -25.05 25.50
C PRO A 654 13.89 -24.58 26.52
N PHE A 655 14.50 -23.40 26.34
CA PHE A 655 15.63 -22.91 27.14
C PHE A 655 15.20 -21.88 28.19
N VAL A 656 13.89 -21.75 28.43
CA VAL A 656 13.31 -20.74 29.30
C VAL A 656 13.81 -20.98 30.74
N PRO A 657 14.44 -19.98 31.38
CA PRO A 657 14.85 -20.10 32.77
C PRO A 657 13.65 -20.38 33.69
N ALA A 658 13.84 -21.24 34.69
CA ALA A 658 12.82 -21.49 35.70
C ALA A 658 12.42 -20.18 36.40
N GLY A 659 11.13 -19.83 36.36
CA GLY A 659 10.60 -18.57 36.93
C GLY A 659 10.62 -17.36 36.00
N ALA A 660 11.02 -17.51 34.72
CA ALA A 660 10.84 -16.45 33.73
C ALA A 660 9.34 -16.09 33.60
N PRO A 661 8.99 -14.80 33.46
CA PRO A 661 7.61 -14.33 33.52
C PRO A 661 6.70 -14.89 32.42
N ASP A 662 7.26 -15.39 31.33
CA ASP A 662 6.52 -15.97 30.19
C ASP A 662 6.33 -17.51 30.33
N GLY A 663 6.98 -18.14 31.31
CA GLY A 663 6.74 -19.53 31.73
C GLY A 663 6.66 -20.56 30.60
N ALA A 664 5.65 -21.43 30.67
CA ALA A 664 5.41 -22.51 29.70
C ALA A 664 4.86 -22.05 28.33
N GLU A 665 4.50 -20.77 28.18
CA GLU A 665 4.00 -20.18 26.93
C GLU A 665 5.08 -19.42 26.15
N ALA A 666 6.31 -19.43 26.64
CA ALA A 666 7.42 -18.77 25.97
C ALA A 666 7.71 -19.39 24.59
N ARG A 667 7.98 -18.51 23.63
CA ARG A 667 8.21 -18.86 22.24
C ARG A 667 9.54 -18.30 21.75
N MET A 668 10.08 -18.94 20.72
CA MET A 668 11.21 -18.47 19.95
C MET A 668 10.86 -18.43 18.46
N TYR A 669 11.34 -17.41 17.77
CA TYR A 669 11.19 -17.20 16.33
C TYR A 669 12.41 -17.73 15.59
N ARG A 670 12.19 -18.56 14.56
CA ARG A 670 13.22 -19.08 13.65
C ARG A 670 13.46 -18.09 12.50
N THR A 671 14.58 -17.36 12.54
CA THR A 671 14.82 -16.21 11.65
C THR A 671 15.12 -16.60 10.19
N GLY A 672 15.66 -17.81 10.00
CA GLY A 672 16.21 -18.26 8.72
C GLY A 672 17.62 -17.74 8.44
N ASP A 673 18.22 -17.00 9.38
CA ASP A 673 19.62 -16.59 9.32
C ASP A 673 20.52 -17.66 9.91
N ARG A 674 21.75 -17.71 9.41
CA ARG A 674 22.85 -18.48 9.98
C ARG A 674 23.78 -17.54 10.73
N ALA A 675 24.18 -17.92 11.93
CA ALA A 675 25.03 -17.10 12.77
C ALA A 675 26.00 -17.95 13.58
N ARG A 676 26.96 -17.29 14.25
CA ARG A 676 27.77 -17.89 15.31
C ARG A 676 28.06 -16.87 16.40
N TRP A 677 28.28 -17.37 17.60
CA TRP A 677 28.81 -16.54 18.69
C TRP A 677 30.31 -16.32 18.52
N LEU A 678 30.75 -15.10 18.78
CA LEU A 678 32.16 -14.77 18.92
C LEU A 678 32.61 -14.90 20.40
N PRO A 679 33.91 -15.05 20.68
CA PRO A 679 34.41 -15.19 22.06
C PRO A 679 34.09 -14.02 22.98
N ASP A 680 33.88 -12.83 22.41
CA ASP A 680 33.48 -11.62 23.11
C ASP A 680 31.96 -11.53 23.35
N GLY A 681 31.18 -12.54 22.97
CA GLY A 681 29.74 -12.58 23.12
C GLY A 681 28.96 -11.79 22.07
N ASN A 682 29.60 -11.25 21.04
CA ASN A 682 28.88 -10.67 19.90
C ASN A 682 28.40 -11.77 18.93
N LEU A 683 27.32 -11.50 18.22
CA LEU A 683 26.84 -12.34 17.13
C LEU A 683 27.46 -11.92 15.80
N GLU A 684 28.03 -12.89 15.09
CA GLU A 684 28.39 -12.73 13.69
C GLU A 684 27.32 -13.39 12.81
N PHE A 685 26.73 -12.59 11.91
CA PHE A 685 25.77 -13.05 10.93
C PHE A 685 26.51 -13.60 9.70
N LEU A 686 26.15 -14.81 9.27
CA LEU A 686 26.80 -15.52 8.17
C LEU A 686 25.94 -15.58 6.91
N GLY A 687 24.80 -14.88 6.91
CA GLY A 687 23.84 -14.83 5.81
C GLY A 687 22.59 -15.66 6.04
N ARG A 688 21.77 -15.80 5.00
CA ARG A 688 20.47 -16.48 5.03
C ARG A 688 20.54 -17.89 4.47
N LEU A 689 19.68 -18.76 4.98
CA LEU A 689 19.49 -20.14 4.49
C LEU A 689 18.41 -20.24 3.41
N ASP A 690 17.52 -19.24 3.32
CA ASP A 690 16.43 -19.17 2.35
C ASP A 690 16.73 -18.16 1.22
N ASP A 691 15.86 -18.15 0.20
CA ASP A 691 15.98 -17.26 -0.97
C ASP A 691 15.55 -15.79 -0.66
N GLN A 692 15.49 -15.40 0.62
CA GLN A 692 15.17 -14.03 1.00
C GLN A 692 16.42 -13.16 0.92
N VAL A 693 16.27 -11.93 0.43
CA VAL A 693 17.37 -10.98 0.24
C VAL A 693 17.01 -9.60 0.79
N LYS A 694 18.04 -8.80 1.08
CA LYS A 694 17.92 -7.37 1.32
C LYS A 694 18.44 -6.63 0.10
N VAL A 695 17.63 -5.73 -0.45
CA VAL A 695 17.98 -4.89 -1.60
C VAL A 695 17.64 -3.46 -1.21
N ARG A 696 18.65 -2.60 -1.09
CA ARG A 696 18.50 -1.19 -0.67
C ARG A 696 17.72 -1.05 0.65
N GLY A 697 17.97 -1.95 1.62
CA GLY A 697 17.23 -2.00 2.88
C GLY A 697 15.83 -2.65 2.83
N TYR A 698 15.29 -2.97 1.66
CA TYR A 698 14.01 -3.67 1.54
C TYR A 698 14.18 -5.18 1.68
N ARG A 699 13.36 -5.81 2.53
CA ARG A 699 13.30 -7.27 2.69
C ARG A 699 12.42 -7.87 1.59
N ILE A 700 13.03 -8.60 0.65
CA ILE A 700 12.37 -9.16 -0.54
C ILE A 700 12.55 -10.68 -0.57
N GLU A 701 11.46 -11.41 -0.72
CA GLU A 701 11.44 -12.83 -1.01
C GLU A 701 11.45 -13.01 -2.53
N LEU A 702 12.49 -13.63 -3.09
CA LEU A 702 12.58 -13.84 -4.54
C LEU A 702 11.41 -14.66 -5.08
N GLY A 703 10.86 -15.57 -4.26
CA GLY A 703 9.65 -16.32 -4.57
C GLY A 703 8.40 -15.45 -4.78
N GLU A 704 8.28 -14.31 -4.10
CA GLU A 704 7.16 -13.37 -4.32
C GLU A 704 7.22 -12.73 -5.70
N VAL A 705 8.42 -12.26 -6.08
CA VAL A 705 8.65 -11.69 -7.41
C VAL A 705 8.44 -12.74 -8.49
N GLN A 706 8.92 -13.97 -8.28
CA GLN A 706 8.78 -15.08 -9.22
C GLN A 706 7.31 -15.50 -9.41
N ALA A 707 6.54 -15.58 -8.32
CA ALA A 707 5.12 -15.91 -8.37
C ALA A 707 4.31 -14.83 -9.11
N ALA A 708 4.63 -13.55 -8.89
CA ALA A 708 4.01 -12.45 -9.60
C ALA A 708 4.36 -12.45 -11.09
N LEU A 709 5.61 -12.69 -11.47
CA LEU A 709 6.02 -12.83 -12.88
C LEU A 709 5.26 -13.95 -13.59
N THR A 710 5.03 -15.08 -12.91
CA THR A 710 4.28 -16.22 -13.48
C THR A 710 2.79 -15.89 -13.66
N ARG A 711 2.28 -14.84 -13.02
CA ARG A 711 0.91 -14.33 -13.21
C ARG A 711 0.80 -13.28 -14.32
N CYS A 712 1.92 -12.79 -14.86
CA CYS A 712 1.89 -11.84 -15.97
C CYS A 712 1.40 -12.54 -17.25
N PRO A 713 0.49 -11.92 -18.04
CA PRO A 713 0.04 -12.48 -19.31
C PRO A 713 1.21 -12.80 -20.24
N GLY A 714 1.18 -13.99 -20.87
CA GLY A 714 2.22 -14.42 -21.80
C GLY A 714 3.51 -14.93 -21.15
N VAL A 715 3.60 -15.02 -19.82
CA VAL A 715 4.74 -15.62 -19.10
C VAL A 715 4.41 -17.05 -18.68
N LYS A 716 5.19 -18.03 -19.16
CA LYS A 716 5.03 -19.45 -18.81
C LYS A 716 5.70 -19.82 -17.50
N SER A 717 6.90 -19.29 -17.26
CA SER A 717 7.68 -19.56 -16.06
C SER A 717 8.72 -18.47 -15.85
N ALA A 718 9.15 -18.26 -14.61
CA ALA A 718 10.12 -17.24 -14.26
C ALA A 718 11.12 -17.73 -13.20
N VAL A 719 12.30 -17.13 -13.19
CA VAL A 719 13.33 -17.27 -12.16
C VAL A 719 13.80 -15.87 -11.78
N VAL A 720 13.91 -15.60 -10.47
CA VAL A 720 14.41 -14.32 -9.97
C VAL A 720 15.68 -14.55 -9.16
N LEU A 721 16.68 -13.71 -9.38
CA LEU A 721 17.99 -13.72 -8.75
C LEU A 721 18.29 -12.33 -8.19
N ALA A 722 19.23 -12.25 -7.26
CA ALA A 722 19.71 -10.99 -6.70
C ALA A 722 21.25 -10.93 -6.70
N PRO A 723 21.90 -10.77 -7.87
CA PRO A 723 23.34 -10.67 -7.96
C PRO A 723 23.87 -9.39 -7.27
N GLU A 724 25.10 -9.47 -6.77
CA GLU A 724 25.85 -8.30 -6.32
C GLU A 724 26.40 -7.53 -7.53
N THR A 725 26.22 -6.21 -7.58
CA THR A 725 26.75 -5.32 -8.64
C THR A 725 27.69 -4.27 -8.04
N ALA A 726 28.28 -3.41 -8.88
CA ALA A 726 29.06 -2.27 -8.41
C ALA A 726 28.22 -1.25 -7.61
N HIS A 727 26.89 -1.28 -7.74
CA HIS A 727 25.95 -0.42 -7.03
C HIS A 727 25.24 -1.15 -5.88
N GLY A 728 25.80 -2.29 -5.45
CA GLY A 728 25.21 -3.19 -4.46
C GLY A 728 24.29 -4.23 -5.09
N ARG A 729 23.52 -4.92 -4.26
CA ARG A 729 22.60 -5.98 -4.71
C ARG A 729 21.43 -5.43 -5.52
N GLU A 730 21.10 -6.11 -6.63
CA GLU A 730 19.99 -5.74 -7.51
C GLU A 730 19.15 -6.96 -7.91
N LEU A 731 17.87 -6.78 -8.23
CA LEU A 731 16.99 -7.85 -8.71
C LEU A 731 17.15 -8.07 -10.23
N ALA A 732 17.43 -9.30 -10.62
CA ALA A 732 17.46 -9.75 -12.00
C ALA A 732 16.45 -10.88 -12.22
N ALA A 733 15.59 -10.76 -13.23
CA ALA A 733 14.55 -11.74 -13.53
C ALA A 733 14.68 -12.28 -14.95
N PHE A 734 14.40 -13.57 -15.06
CA PHE A 734 14.44 -14.33 -16.32
C PHE A 734 13.11 -15.01 -16.51
N TYR A 735 12.50 -14.91 -17.69
CA TYR A 735 11.20 -15.50 -17.96
C TYR A 735 11.18 -16.28 -19.27
N ILE A 736 10.37 -17.33 -19.34
CA ILE A 736 10.08 -18.06 -20.57
C ILE A 736 8.74 -17.55 -21.10
N PRO A 737 8.68 -16.97 -22.31
CA PRO A 737 7.41 -16.55 -22.90
C PRO A 737 6.56 -17.78 -23.27
N GLU A 738 5.24 -17.66 -23.12
CA GLU A 738 4.27 -18.72 -23.41
C GLU A 738 4.18 -19.02 -24.92
N ARG A 739 4.36 -17.98 -25.74
CA ARG A 739 4.51 -18.06 -27.19
C ARG A 739 5.89 -17.60 -27.61
N THR A 740 6.46 -18.26 -28.61
CA THR A 740 7.75 -17.93 -29.20
C THR A 740 7.57 -17.38 -30.60
N ALA A 741 8.61 -16.74 -31.15
CA ALA A 741 8.61 -16.30 -32.55
C ALA A 741 8.36 -17.44 -33.56
N ALA A 742 8.56 -18.71 -33.15
CA ALA A 742 8.24 -19.88 -33.96
C ALA A 742 6.72 -20.16 -34.06
N ASP A 743 5.89 -19.60 -33.18
CA ASP A 743 4.45 -19.84 -33.09
C ASP A 743 3.61 -18.85 -33.93
N GLY A 744 4.25 -17.99 -34.74
CA GLY A 744 3.59 -17.09 -35.70
C GLY A 744 2.88 -15.87 -35.08
N ALA A 745 2.97 -15.67 -33.77
CA ALA A 745 2.49 -14.49 -33.04
C ALA A 745 3.65 -13.84 -32.26
N PRO A 746 3.62 -12.52 -32.01
CA PRO A 746 4.67 -11.86 -31.23
C PRO A 746 4.71 -12.41 -29.80
N ALA A 747 5.93 -12.69 -29.32
CA ALA A 747 6.17 -13.07 -27.93
C ALA A 747 6.04 -11.84 -27.02
N VAL A 748 5.65 -12.05 -25.75
CA VAL A 748 5.55 -10.95 -24.78
C VAL A 748 6.92 -10.30 -24.56
N THR A 749 6.96 -8.98 -24.64
CA THR A 749 8.17 -8.18 -24.50
C THR A 749 8.51 -7.92 -23.03
N PRO A 750 9.79 -7.63 -22.69
CA PRO A 750 10.16 -7.26 -21.33
C PRO A 750 9.37 -6.06 -20.78
N ASP A 751 9.08 -5.06 -21.62
CA ASP A 751 8.35 -3.85 -21.21
C ASP A 751 6.88 -4.15 -20.87
N GLU A 752 6.22 -5.03 -21.64
CA GLU A 752 4.87 -5.51 -21.33
C GLU A 752 4.83 -6.30 -20.01
N VAL A 753 5.82 -7.18 -19.79
CA VAL A 753 5.92 -7.95 -18.55
C VAL A 753 6.21 -7.04 -17.35
N LEU A 754 7.10 -6.05 -17.49
CA LEU A 754 7.43 -5.11 -16.42
C LEU A 754 6.23 -4.21 -16.09
N THR A 755 5.47 -3.78 -17.11
CA THR A 755 4.22 -3.03 -16.94
C THR A 755 3.18 -3.85 -16.18
N ALA A 756 2.96 -5.11 -16.58
CA ALA A 756 2.06 -6.02 -15.87
C ALA A 756 2.51 -6.28 -14.42
N LEU A 757 3.82 -6.46 -14.20
CA LEU A 757 4.39 -6.67 -12.88
C LEU A 757 4.22 -5.45 -11.96
N GLY A 758 4.34 -4.24 -12.51
CA GLY A 758 4.06 -2.98 -11.82
C GLY A 758 2.62 -2.84 -11.33
N GLY A 759 1.68 -3.60 -11.88
CA GLY A 759 0.30 -3.72 -11.38
C GLY A 759 0.11 -4.71 -10.24
N LEU A 760 1.15 -5.50 -9.90
CA LEU A 760 1.10 -6.59 -8.91
C LEU A 760 2.02 -6.37 -7.71
N LEU A 761 3.21 -5.79 -7.95
CA LEU A 761 4.24 -5.61 -6.95
C LEU A 761 4.57 -4.13 -6.70
N PRO A 762 5.03 -3.78 -5.49
CA PRO A 762 5.64 -2.48 -5.23
C PRO A 762 6.85 -2.22 -6.15
N ALA A 763 7.12 -0.95 -6.45
CA ALA A 763 8.21 -0.55 -7.35
C ALA A 763 9.59 -1.10 -6.94
N TYR A 764 9.90 -1.15 -5.64
CA TYR A 764 11.17 -1.67 -5.13
C TYR A 764 11.35 -3.18 -5.32
N MET A 765 10.28 -3.92 -5.64
CA MET A 765 10.33 -5.35 -5.97
C MET A 765 10.42 -5.62 -7.47
N LEU A 766 10.36 -4.58 -8.31
CA LEU A 766 10.50 -4.73 -9.74
C LEU A 766 11.97 -5.01 -10.09
N PRO A 767 12.26 -6.04 -10.91
CA PRO A 767 13.61 -6.33 -11.37
C PRO A 767 14.21 -5.14 -12.14
N SER A 768 15.46 -4.76 -11.82
CA SER A 768 16.22 -3.77 -12.61
C SER A 768 16.65 -4.34 -13.97
N ARG A 769 16.71 -5.67 -14.07
CA ARG A 769 16.98 -6.43 -15.30
C ARG A 769 15.92 -7.49 -15.50
N LEU A 770 15.31 -7.50 -16.68
CA LEU A 770 14.30 -8.48 -17.07
C LEU A 770 14.64 -9.05 -18.45
N THR A 771 14.77 -10.37 -18.56
CA THR A 771 15.25 -11.02 -19.78
C THR A 771 14.38 -12.22 -20.16
N GLY A 772 13.83 -12.20 -21.38
CA GLY A 772 13.15 -13.35 -21.96
C GLY A 772 14.16 -14.40 -22.43
N VAL A 773 14.02 -15.65 -22.01
CA VAL A 773 14.87 -16.78 -22.40
C VAL A 773 14.03 -17.90 -23.02
N PRO A 774 14.55 -18.62 -24.03
CA PRO A 774 13.80 -19.72 -24.66
C PRO A 774 13.60 -20.92 -23.72
N SER A 775 14.55 -21.13 -22.80
CA SER A 775 14.48 -22.14 -21.75
C SER A 775 15.45 -21.79 -20.61
N PHE A 776 15.26 -22.34 -19.42
CA PHE A 776 16.22 -22.18 -18.34
C PHE A 776 17.39 -23.16 -18.51
N PRO A 777 18.65 -22.69 -18.47
CA PRO A 777 19.79 -23.59 -18.50
C PRO A 777 19.76 -24.45 -17.24
N VAL A 778 19.94 -25.76 -17.40
CA VAL A 778 20.02 -26.71 -16.29
C VAL A 778 21.44 -27.23 -16.12
N GLY A 779 21.86 -27.39 -14.86
CA GLY A 779 23.13 -28.01 -14.50
C GLY A 779 23.05 -29.55 -14.55
N PRO A 780 24.17 -30.24 -14.28
CA PRO A 780 24.27 -31.70 -14.32
C PRO A 780 23.28 -32.42 -13.37
N THR A 781 22.82 -31.74 -12.33
CA THR A 781 21.86 -32.25 -11.34
C THR A 781 20.40 -31.99 -11.71
N GLY A 782 20.13 -31.42 -12.89
CA GLY A 782 18.79 -31.04 -13.33
C GLY A 782 18.24 -29.76 -12.69
N LYS A 783 18.99 -29.11 -11.79
CA LYS A 783 18.64 -27.80 -11.21
C LYS A 783 18.99 -26.67 -12.18
N ILE A 784 18.27 -25.56 -12.10
CA ILE A 784 18.56 -24.36 -12.90
C ILE A 784 19.97 -23.86 -12.59
N ALA A 785 20.77 -23.68 -13.64
CA ALA A 785 22.13 -23.14 -13.58
C ALA A 785 22.08 -21.61 -13.52
N ARG A 786 21.90 -21.08 -12.31
CA ARG A 786 21.75 -19.64 -12.03
C ARG A 786 22.91 -18.79 -12.56
N ASP A 787 24.15 -19.27 -12.46
CA ASP A 787 25.33 -18.55 -12.97
C ASP A 787 25.31 -18.40 -14.49
N ARG A 788 24.76 -19.39 -15.22
CA ARG A 788 24.62 -19.32 -16.68
C ARG A 788 23.56 -18.30 -17.08
N LEU A 789 22.44 -18.22 -16.35
CA LEU A 789 21.44 -17.18 -16.57
C LEU A 789 22.04 -15.78 -16.41
N LEU A 790 22.87 -15.55 -15.39
CA LEU A 790 23.54 -14.27 -15.17
C LEU A 790 24.60 -13.96 -16.24
N ALA A 791 25.31 -14.97 -16.74
CA ALA A 791 26.33 -14.81 -17.78
C ALA A 791 25.71 -14.51 -19.16
N ASP A 792 24.62 -15.20 -19.50
CA ASP A 792 23.93 -15.07 -20.79
C ASP A 792 23.22 -13.70 -20.93
N ALA A 793 23.00 -12.98 -19.82
CA ALA A 793 22.36 -11.68 -19.79
C ALA A 793 23.22 -10.51 -20.33
N GLY A 794 24.54 -10.69 -20.45
CA GLY A 794 25.49 -9.63 -20.84
C GLY A 794 25.54 -8.41 -19.90
N PRO A 795 26.57 -7.56 -19.97
CA PRO A 795 26.56 -6.26 -19.32
C PRO A 795 25.76 -5.26 -20.18
N GLY A 796 24.50 -5.03 -19.82
CA GLY A 796 23.70 -3.92 -20.35
C GLY A 796 22.68 -4.30 -21.41
N ASN A 797 21.51 -4.76 -20.95
CA ASN A 797 20.25 -4.32 -21.53
C ASN A 797 19.59 -3.42 -20.49
N THR A 798 20.18 -2.23 -20.28
CA THR A 798 19.51 -1.14 -19.57
C THR A 798 18.35 -0.72 -20.46
N THR A 799 17.12 -0.85 -19.96
CA THR A 799 15.98 -0.14 -20.53
C THR A 799 16.32 1.34 -20.53
N GLY A 800 16.74 1.86 -21.67
CA GLY A 800 16.98 3.27 -21.88
C GLY A 800 15.66 4.01 -21.78
N GLY A 801 15.45 4.63 -20.62
CA GLY A 801 14.38 5.58 -20.39
C GLY A 801 14.78 6.39 -19.17
N SER A 802 15.22 7.62 -19.39
CA SER A 802 15.40 8.61 -18.33
C SER A 802 14.11 8.69 -17.49
N ARG A 803 14.22 8.44 -16.19
CA ARG A 803 13.28 8.94 -15.20
C ARG A 803 14.06 9.42 -13.99
#